data_AF-A0A2V0PHZ6-F1
#
_entry.id   AF-A0A2V0PHZ6-F1
#
_cell.length_a   1.000
_cell.length_b   1.000
_cell.length_c   1.000
_cell.angle_alpha   90.00
_cell.angle_beta   90.00
_cell.angle_gamma   90.00
#
_symmetry.space_group_name_H-M   'P 1'
#
loop_
_entity.id
_entity.type
_entity.pdbx_description
1 polymer ?
#
loop_
_entity_poly.entity_id
_entity_poly.type
_entity_poly.pdbx_seq_one_letter_code
_entity_poly.pdbx_strand_id
1 'polypeptide(L)'
;MQALKSSSARQAAPRRAAARPAAAPAPLRAPRPSPARRAPAPARAAPEALDPTLLLAGGAALLGLIGFGAAAGLGAAPAPPAGASEAAAAEAALPRDNAVLVFGSKGRTGRLVVQQLLRAGRTVVAAVRSAEKASGVFAEIGLNPGAEAAGPGTGSLILLGDVDVTDAASLRADLFRGCTQVVIALGAVAGRLPDGSMGYTDGGSPKEVEGKGVSNILAAMAANMEPGKRELKEVLPMRSEEDLAIWERTFRMAVAPSQDGRGAVFAGDLQEDGGACAARTRPLGLDLSGYDGLCLRVKSDGQTFQIDLRQEGGAEAYEALIETPDTGDWATVRLPFHDFVAVKGGDVDPDADVLTGAGISELSLALSQFTFNRLPNPRYHPGRFELEVDGGLSVYRDPRPQLVVLSSAGVERVARPGGAGGARSNDAELVRSNPGAVLNWKYEAECAIRASRFPYAVVRCTALDEESAESAAQPCLLEADQGDLISGRVARAEAAAVIVAALGAPDAAGKTFELRRSEAVDAAGRGMGQREFLRLFLKLVPDTARWRAGLPPFPAVTLPPAAPAPAPAPAAEAVAAAAPALAVAAAAAAVAAPAAPKNGAAKKKPEPPSAAEAPASAEAPAAANAEAKAEPEAEAADKAEAEAAAEKAEAEERELVSTSA
;
A
#
# COMPACT_ATOMS: atom_id res chain seq x y z
N MET A 1 -1.86 -38.62 86.04
CA MET A 1 -1.82 -39.98 85.47
C MET A 1 -2.40 -39.88 84.06
N GLN A 2 -1.83 -40.38 82.96
CA GLN A 2 -0.47 -40.77 82.53
C GLN A 2 -0.40 -40.29 81.04
N ALA A 3 0.69 -39.76 80.43
CA ALA A 3 2.07 -40.25 80.28
C ALA A 3 2.12 -41.57 79.46
N LEU A 4 2.91 -41.77 78.37
CA LEU A 4 4.00 -41.03 77.71
C LEU A 4 3.86 -41.14 76.16
N LYS A 5 4.13 -40.08 75.37
CA LYS A 5 5.40 -39.71 74.68
C LYS A 5 6.11 -40.79 73.82
N SER A 6 6.04 -40.62 72.49
CA SER A 6 7.18 -40.56 71.55
C SER A 6 6.68 -39.95 70.23
N SER A 7 7.28 -38.96 69.56
CA SER A 7 8.66 -38.49 69.37
C SER A 7 9.37 -39.08 68.15
N SER A 8 9.14 -38.50 66.98
CA SER A 8 10.22 -38.19 66.04
C SER A 8 9.83 -36.97 65.20
N ALA A 9 10.81 -36.15 64.82
CA ALA A 9 10.60 -34.91 64.06
C ALA A 9 11.26 -34.98 62.69
N ARG A 10 10.56 -34.47 61.67
CA ARG A 10 11.18 -33.93 60.45
C ARG A 10 10.54 -32.58 60.14
N GLN A 11 11.38 -31.61 59.83
CA GLN A 11 10.94 -30.26 59.47
C GLN A 11 10.37 -30.28 58.05
N ALA A 12 9.24 -29.58 57.86
CA ALA A 12 8.71 -29.22 56.56
C ALA A 12 8.41 -27.72 56.58
N ALA A 13 8.75 -27.01 55.49
CA ALA A 13 8.58 -25.56 55.41
C ALA A 13 7.10 -25.14 55.50
N PRO A 14 6.79 -23.96 56.07
CA PRO A 14 5.40 -23.54 56.27
C PRO A 14 4.69 -23.31 54.93
N ARG A 15 3.62 -24.06 54.69
CA ARG A 15 2.64 -23.75 53.63
C ARG A 15 2.09 -22.35 53.87
N ARG A 16 2.34 -21.40 52.96
CA ARG A 16 1.60 -20.12 52.95
C ARG A 16 0.11 -20.42 52.78
N ALA A 17 -0.71 -19.83 53.63
CA ALA A 17 -2.16 -19.93 53.51
C ALA A 17 -2.62 -19.31 52.18
N ALA A 18 -3.60 -19.94 51.53
CA ALA A 18 -4.23 -19.37 50.34
C ALA A 18 -4.98 -18.10 50.75
N ALA A 19 -4.52 -16.94 50.27
CA ALA A 19 -5.29 -15.71 50.38
C ALA A 19 -6.57 -15.84 49.55
N ARG A 20 -7.71 -15.44 50.12
CA ARG A 20 -8.95 -15.31 49.34
C ARG A 20 -8.71 -14.34 48.17
N PRO A 21 -9.22 -14.61 46.96
CA PRO A 21 -9.28 -13.59 45.92
C PRO A 21 -10.08 -12.40 46.44
N ALA A 22 -9.58 -11.19 46.23
CA ALA A 22 -10.33 -9.98 46.55
C ALA A 22 -11.56 -9.89 45.64
N ALA A 23 -12.70 -9.46 46.19
CA ALA A 23 -13.89 -9.21 45.39
C ALA A 23 -13.59 -8.10 44.36
N ALA A 24 -13.98 -8.32 43.10
CA ALA A 24 -13.82 -7.31 42.06
C ALA A 24 -14.61 -6.04 42.43
N PRO A 25 -14.07 -4.84 42.19
CA PRO A 25 -14.83 -3.60 42.39
C PRO A 25 -16.03 -3.57 41.44
N ALA A 26 -17.19 -3.16 41.96
CA ALA A 26 -18.39 -3.03 41.15
C ALA A 26 -18.17 -2.02 40.00
N PRO A 27 -18.71 -2.26 38.79
CA PRO A 27 -18.49 -1.39 37.65
C PRO A 27 -19.01 0.03 37.94
N LEU A 28 -18.15 1.03 37.72
CA LEU A 28 -18.52 2.44 37.85
C LEU A 28 -19.62 2.77 36.84
N ARG A 29 -20.84 2.94 37.36
CA ARG A 29 -22.02 3.26 36.56
C ARG A 29 -21.83 4.61 35.87
N ALA A 30 -21.73 4.60 34.54
CA ALA A 30 -21.56 5.82 33.75
C ALA A 30 -22.66 6.85 34.09
N PRO A 31 -22.33 8.15 34.15
CA PRO A 31 -23.32 9.19 34.40
C PRO A 31 -24.37 9.18 33.28
N ARG A 32 -25.65 9.20 33.65
CA ARG A 32 -26.74 9.32 32.68
C ARG A 32 -26.57 10.61 31.88
N PRO A 33 -26.69 10.60 30.54
CA PRO A 33 -26.71 11.83 29.77
C PRO A 33 -27.95 12.65 30.16
N SER A 34 -27.74 13.90 30.59
CA SER A 34 -28.82 14.87 30.72
C SER A 34 -29.51 15.07 29.36
N PRO A 35 -30.84 15.25 29.31
CA PRO A 35 -31.55 15.42 28.05
C PRO A 35 -31.08 16.69 27.33
N ALA A 36 -30.35 16.52 26.24
CA ALA A 36 -29.91 17.63 25.40
C ALA A 36 -31.14 18.36 24.85
N ARG A 37 -31.17 19.70 24.98
CA ARG A 37 -32.20 20.52 24.34
C ARG A 37 -32.14 20.29 22.83
N ARG A 38 -33.21 19.74 22.27
CA ARG A 38 -33.37 19.49 20.83
C ARG A 38 -33.25 20.80 20.07
N ALA A 39 -32.16 20.98 19.33
CA ALA A 39 -32.03 22.09 18.38
C ALA A 39 -33.15 21.96 17.31
N PRO A 40 -33.73 23.07 16.83
CA PRO A 40 -34.69 23.02 15.73
C PRO A 40 -33.98 22.53 14.46
N ALA A 41 -34.68 21.72 13.66
CA ALA A 41 -34.18 21.29 12.37
C ALA A 41 -34.07 22.49 11.41
N PRO A 42 -33.10 22.51 10.47
CA PRO A 42 -33.07 23.51 9.42
C PRO A 42 -34.34 23.38 8.56
N ALA A 43 -35.02 24.50 8.35
CA ALA A 43 -36.21 24.54 7.50
C ALA A 43 -35.85 24.18 6.05
N ARG A 44 -36.67 23.37 5.39
CA ARG A 44 -36.59 23.18 3.94
C ARG A 44 -36.92 24.50 3.27
N ALA A 45 -35.99 25.05 2.49
CA ALA A 45 -36.31 26.11 1.54
C ALA A 45 -37.30 25.55 0.50
N ALA A 46 -38.37 26.31 0.23
CA ALA A 46 -39.23 26.07 -0.91
C ALA A 46 -38.53 26.59 -2.20
N PRO A 47 -38.86 26.06 -3.39
CA PRO A 47 -38.36 26.66 -4.63
C PRO A 47 -38.96 28.06 -4.81
N GLU A 48 -38.10 29.08 -4.91
CA GLU A 48 -38.54 30.42 -5.32
C GLU A 48 -38.92 30.40 -6.80
N ALA A 49 -40.02 31.07 -7.13
CA ALA A 49 -40.50 31.18 -8.51
C ALA A 49 -39.69 32.24 -9.28
N LEU A 50 -39.30 31.92 -10.52
CA LEU A 50 -38.66 32.87 -11.42
C LEU A 50 -39.68 33.89 -11.94
N ASP A 51 -39.29 35.17 -11.95
CA ASP A 51 -40.12 36.27 -12.45
C ASP A 51 -40.27 36.20 -13.98
N PRO A 52 -41.50 36.20 -14.53
CA PRO A 52 -41.75 35.96 -15.95
C PRO A 52 -41.63 37.21 -16.86
N THR A 53 -41.09 38.35 -16.39
CA THR A 53 -41.22 39.63 -17.10
C THR A 53 -40.06 40.06 -18.01
N LEU A 54 -39.00 39.26 -18.18
CA LEU A 54 -37.80 39.62 -18.96
C LEU A 54 -37.62 38.80 -20.25
N LEU A 55 -38.59 38.88 -21.16
CA LEU A 55 -38.48 38.27 -22.49
C LEU A 55 -39.29 39.02 -23.57
N LEU A 56 -38.66 39.97 -24.26
CA LEU A 56 -39.19 40.57 -25.50
C LEU A 56 -38.05 40.95 -26.46
N ALA A 57 -38.21 40.60 -27.74
CA ALA A 57 -37.22 40.70 -28.83
C ALA A 57 -35.91 39.92 -28.60
N GLY A 58 -35.55 38.89 -29.38
CA GLY A 58 -36.21 38.24 -30.53
C GLY A 58 -35.14 37.47 -31.35
N GLY A 59 -35.46 36.51 -32.22
CA GLY A 59 -36.75 35.89 -32.54
C GLY A 59 -36.64 35.11 -33.87
N ALA A 60 -37.33 33.97 -33.99
CA ALA A 60 -37.33 33.04 -35.15
C ALA A 60 -35.98 32.35 -35.47
N ALA A 61 -35.94 31.10 -35.98
CA ALA A 61 -36.95 30.04 -36.05
C ALA A 61 -36.26 28.66 -36.09
N LEU A 62 -37.02 27.58 -35.84
CA LEU A 62 -36.55 26.19 -35.85
C LEU A 62 -37.50 25.31 -36.67
N LEU A 63 -36.98 24.67 -37.73
CA LEU A 63 -37.56 23.61 -38.58
C LEU A 63 -36.58 23.34 -39.74
N GLY A 64 -36.26 22.11 -40.17
CA GLY A 64 -36.54 20.79 -39.59
C GLY A 64 -36.13 19.63 -40.52
N LEU A 65 -35.99 18.42 -39.94
CA LEU A 65 -36.08 17.07 -40.54
C LEU A 65 -35.16 16.63 -41.71
N ILE A 66 -34.36 15.60 -41.41
CA ILE A 66 -34.11 14.33 -42.17
C ILE A 66 -33.89 14.40 -43.70
N GLY A 67 -32.72 13.93 -44.16
CA GLY A 67 -32.48 13.50 -45.54
C GLY A 67 -31.27 12.57 -45.68
N PHE A 68 -31.47 11.39 -46.27
CA PHE A 68 -30.42 10.39 -46.59
C PHE A 68 -30.20 10.41 -48.11
N GLY A 69 -28.96 10.44 -48.60
CA GLY A 69 -28.68 10.40 -50.04
C GLY A 69 -27.26 10.78 -50.42
N ALA A 70 -26.72 10.15 -51.47
CA ALA A 70 -25.36 10.37 -51.98
C ALA A 70 -25.38 10.84 -53.44
N ALA A 71 -24.37 11.61 -53.87
CA ALA A 71 -23.67 11.46 -55.17
C ALA A 71 -22.73 12.65 -55.47
N ALA A 72 -21.70 12.36 -56.27
CA ALA A 72 -20.59 13.21 -56.69
C ALA A 72 -20.95 14.54 -57.40
N GLY A 73 -20.03 15.52 -57.30
CA GLY A 73 -20.01 16.73 -58.14
C GLY A 73 -18.69 17.50 -58.01
N LEU A 74 -17.99 17.73 -59.13
CA LEU A 74 -16.71 18.45 -59.17
C LEU A 74 -16.87 19.96 -58.95
N GLY A 75 -15.97 20.57 -58.17
CA GLY A 75 -15.86 22.03 -58.03
C GLY A 75 -14.53 22.43 -57.41
N ALA A 76 -13.57 22.88 -58.23
CA ALA A 76 -12.26 23.34 -57.76
C ALA A 76 -12.29 24.82 -57.37
N ALA A 77 -11.69 25.16 -56.24
CA ALA A 77 -11.50 26.53 -55.74
C ALA A 77 -10.03 26.70 -55.26
N PRO A 78 -9.46 27.92 -55.30
CA PRO A 78 -8.01 28.11 -55.26
C PRO A 78 -7.39 27.99 -53.86
N ALA A 79 -6.11 27.63 -53.82
CA ALA A 79 -5.32 27.55 -52.59
C ALA A 79 -4.97 28.96 -52.04
N PRO A 80 -4.99 29.17 -50.71
CA PRO A 80 -4.40 30.35 -50.07
C PRO A 80 -2.86 30.32 -50.14
N PRO A 81 -2.18 31.47 -50.00
CA PRO A 81 -0.73 31.56 -50.18
C PRO A 81 0.06 30.89 -49.05
N ALA A 82 1.20 30.29 -49.40
CA ALA A 82 2.14 29.74 -48.41
C ALA A 82 2.87 30.86 -47.65
N GLY A 83 2.68 30.92 -46.34
CA GLY A 83 3.38 31.85 -45.45
C GLY A 83 3.19 31.43 -43.98
N ALA A 84 4.27 31.53 -43.20
CA ALA A 84 4.32 31.22 -41.76
C ALA A 84 3.78 29.82 -41.36
N SER A 85 4.63 28.80 -41.50
CA SER A 85 4.41 27.47 -40.90
C SER A 85 4.64 27.47 -39.38
N GLU A 86 3.75 28.10 -38.62
CA GLU A 86 3.74 28.06 -37.16
C GLU A 86 3.15 26.74 -36.60
N ALA A 87 2.69 25.85 -37.49
CA ALA A 87 1.96 24.61 -37.17
C ALA A 87 2.77 23.30 -37.39
N ALA A 88 4.10 23.37 -37.58
CA ALA A 88 4.92 22.21 -37.97
C ALA A 88 6.12 21.93 -37.05
N ALA A 89 5.96 22.11 -35.74
CA ALA A 89 6.90 21.59 -34.73
C ALA A 89 6.26 21.38 -33.34
N ALA A 90 4.94 21.14 -33.27
CA ALA A 90 4.32 20.57 -32.08
C ALA A 90 4.69 19.08 -32.01
N GLU A 91 5.92 18.80 -31.55
CA GLU A 91 6.41 17.46 -31.25
C GLU A 91 5.35 16.72 -30.41
N ALA A 92 4.94 15.54 -30.88
CA ALA A 92 3.67 14.93 -30.48
C ALA A 92 3.64 14.66 -28.96
N ALA A 93 2.98 15.55 -28.22
CA ALA A 93 3.08 15.60 -26.76
C ALA A 93 2.61 14.27 -26.15
N LEU A 94 3.54 13.57 -25.51
CA LEU A 94 3.33 12.23 -24.94
C LEU A 94 2.07 12.18 -24.07
N PRO A 95 1.24 11.12 -24.21
CA PRO A 95 -0.01 11.00 -23.47
C PRO A 95 0.28 10.98 -21.96
N ARG A 96 -0.33 11.92 -21.25
CA ARG A 96 -0.16 12.11 -19.81
C ARG A 96 -1.25 11.43 -18.98
N ASP A 97 -2.13 10.67 -19.61
CA ASP A 97 -3.30 10.12 -18.95
C ASP A 97 -2.87 9.07 -17.91
N ASN A 98 -3.31 9.25 -16.66
CA ASN A 98 -2.86 8.49 -15.48
C ASN A 98 -1.37 8.66 -15.12
N ALA A 99 -0.74 9.78 -15.50
CA ALA A 99 0.64 10.06 -15.15
C ALA A 99 0.85 10.32 -13.65
N VAL A 100 2.10 10.16 -13.20
CA VAL A 100 2.55 10.50 -11.84
C VAL A 100 3.45 11.74 -11.89
N LEU A 101 3.06 12.79 -11.17
CA LEU A 101 3.84 14.02 -11.02
C LEU A 101 4.84 13.88 -9.86
N VAL A 102 6.14 14.00 -10.11
CA VAL A 102 7.19 13.75 -9.12
C VAL A 102 7.96 15.04 -8.80
N PHE A 103 7.74 15.58 -7.61
CA PHE A 103 8.53 16.65 -7.01
C PHE A 103 9.76 16.08 -6.30
N GLY A 104 10.92 16.72 -6.46
CA GLY A 104 12.20 16.19 -5.94
C GLY A 104 12.81 15.06 -6.78
N SER A 105 12.31 14.84 -8.00
CA SER A 105 12.72 13.81 -8.96
C SER A 105 14.23 13.68 -9.22
N LYS A 106 15.00 14.79 -9.16
CA LYS A 106 16.48 14.75 -9.28
C LYS A 106 17.21 14.25 -8.02
N GLY A 107 16.54 14.22 -6.87
CA GLY A 107 17.08 13.76 -5.60
C GLY A 107 17.37 12.25 -5.62
N ARG A 108 18.25 11.77 -4.74
CA ARG A 108 18.77 10.39 -4.81
C ARG A 108 17.67 9.33 -4.73
N THR A 109 16.71 9.48 -3.82
CA THR A 109 15.52 8.61 -3.76
C THR A 109 14.52 8.93 -4.88
N GLY A 110 14.37 10.20 -5.25
CA GLY A 110 13.49 10.65 -6.34
C GLY A 110 13.82 10.00 -7.69
N ARG A 111 15.12 9.89 -8.04
CA ARG A 111 15.57 9.20 -9.26
C ARG A 111 15.16 7.73 -9.29
N LEU A 112 15.21 7.05 -8.14
CA LEU A 112 14.84 5.64 -8.01
C LEU A 112 13.32 5.45 -8.09
N VAL A 113 12.52 6.37 -7.53
CA VAL A 113 11.06 6.40 -7.73
C VAL A 113 10.72 6.59 -9.21
N VAL A 114 11.36 7.55 -9.90
CA VAL A 114 11.17 7.74 -11.36
C VAL A 114 11.52 6.47 -12.12
N GLN A 115 12.68 5.86 -11.85
CA GLN A 115 13.12 4.63 -12.51
C GLN A 115 12.14 3.46 -12.31
N GLN A 116 11.62 3.27 -11.10
CA GLN A 116 10.66 2.20 -10.80
C GLN A 116 9.27 2.46 -11.39
N LEU A 117 8.81 3.72 -11.42
CA LEU A 117 7.58 4.09 -12.13
C LEU A 117 7.67 3.83 -13.63
N LEU A 118 8.80 4.18 -14.26
CA LEU A 118 9.03 3.91 -15.68
C LEU A 118 9.08 2.40 -15.97
N ARG A 119 9.74 1.59 -15.13
CA ARG A 119 9.74 0.11 -15.21
C ARG A 119 8.36 -0.52 -14.97
N ALA A 120 7.45 0.19 -14.31
CA ALA A 120 6.05 -0.19 -14.12
C ALA A 120 5.13 0.33 -15.24
N GLY A 121 5.69 0.74 -16.39
CA GLY A 121 4.95 1.26 -17.54
C GLY A 121 4.25 2.61 -17.31
N ARG A 122 4.52 3.33 -16.21
CA ARG A 122 3.83 4.60 -15.90
C ARG A 122 4.44 5.76 -16.67
N THR A 123 3.60 6.69 -17.14
CA THR A 123 4.06 8.03 -17.53
C THR A 123 4.44 8.83 -16.28
N VAL A 124 5.63 9.43 -16.30
CA VAL A 124 6.18 10.23 -15.19
C VAL A 124 6.40 11.66 -15.65
N VAL A 125 5.81 12.62 -14.93
CA VAL A 125 6.08 14.05 -15.09
C VAL A 125 7.04 14.48 -14.00
N ALA A 126 8.31 14.70 -14.34
CA ALA A 126 9.34 15.15 -13.42
C ALA A 126 9.35 16.68 -13.34
N ALA A 127 8.82 17.23 -12.24
CA ALA A 127 8.82 18.67 -11.99
C ALA A 127 10.20 19.13 -11.51
N VAL A 128 10.85 20.03 -12.24
CA VAL A 128 12.24 20.45 -12.01
C VAL A 128 12.48 21.93 -12.28
N ARG A 129 13.44 22.54 -11.58
CA ARG A 129 13.86 23.95 -11.81
C ARG A 129 14.64 24.20 -13.10
N SER A 130 15.15 23.14 -13.72
CA SER A 130 15.93 23.21 -14.96
C SER A 130 15.85 21.85 -15.63
N ALA A 131 15.23 21.81 -16.81
CA ALA A 131 15.05 20.59 -17.60
C ALA A 131 16.40 20.07 -18.13
N GLU A 132 17.28 20.96 -18.61
CA GLU A 132 18.65 20.63 -19.04
C GLU A 132 19.45 19.89 -17.95
N LYS A 133 19.54 20.49 -16.74
CA LYS A 133 20.21 19.88 -15.58
C LYS A 133 19.51 18.62 -15.06
N ALA A 134 18.26 18.38 -15.43
CA ALA A 134 17.56 17.13 -15.14
C ALA A 134 17.88 16.06 -16.20
N SER A 135 17.90 16.43 -17.48
CA SER A 135 18.20 15.51 -18.59
C SER A 135 19.58 14.89 -18.46
N GLY A 136 20.62 15.67 -18.10
CA GLY A 136 21.95 15.11 -17.82
C GLY A 136 21.93 14.13 -16.63
N VAL A 137 21.24 14.51 -15.54
CA VAL A 137 21.07 13.70 -14.32
C VAL A 137 20.30 12.39 -14.54
N PHE A 138 19.42 12.34 -15.54
CA PHE A 138 18.70 11.13 -15.94
C PHE A 138 19.52 10.29 -16.93
N ALA A 139 20.23 10.92 -17.88
CA ALA A 139 21.13 10.23 -18.81
C ALA A 139 22.29 9.52 -18.08
N GLU A 140 22.82 10.10 -16.98
CA GLU A 140 23.77 9.45 -16.06
C GLU A 140 23.32 8.06 -15.56
N ILE A 141 22.01 7.83 -15.48
CA ILE A 141 21.40 6.58 -15.00
C ILE A 141 20.61 5.84 -16.10
N GLY A 142 20.90 6.15 -17.37
CA GLY A 142 20.34 5.50 -18.56
C GLY A 142 18.92 5.91 -18.96
N LEU A 143 18.30 6.86 -18.24
CA LEU A 143 16.94 7.32 -18.50
C LEU A 143 16.96 8.55 -19.41
N ASN A 144 16.16 8.57 -20.46
CA ASN A 144 16.05 9.70 -21.38
C ASN A 144 14.62 10.28 -21.38
N PRO A 145 14.44 11.61 -21.54
CA PRO A 145 13.13 12.18 -21.81
C PRO A 145 12.56 11.65 -23.12
N GLY A 146 11.27 11.32 -23.14
CA GLY A 146 10.64 10.60 -24.25
C GLY A 146 9.78 9.44 -23.77
N ALA A 147 9.27 8.65 -24.71
CA ALA A 147 8.98 7.24 -24.45
C ALA A 147 10.32 6.48 -24.50
N GLU A 148 10.57 5.59 -23.54
CA GLU A 148 11.67 4.63 -23.69
C GLU A 148 11.38 3.70 -24.88
N ALA A 149 12.43 3.19 -25.53
CA ALA A 149 12.31 2.45 -26.79
C ALA A 149 11.39 1.22 -26.60
N ALA A 150 10.24 1.25 -27.30
CA ALA A 150 9.03 0.54 -26.88
C ALA A 150 9.22 -0.96 -26.62
N GLY A 151 9.19 -1.32 -25.33
CA GLY A 151 9.06 -2.69 -24.84
C GLY A 151 7.85 -2.81 -23.91
N PRO A 152 7.29 -4.02 -23.71
CA PRO A 152 6.27 -4.21 -22.68
C PRO A 152 6.85 -3.83 -21.30
N GLY A 153 6.22 -2.85 -20.64
CA GLY A 153 6.66 -2.30 -19.35
C GLY A 153 7.51 -1.03 -19.40
N THR A 154 7.88 -0.50 -20.57
CA THR A 154 8.65 0.77 -20.67
C THR A 154 7.73 1.99 -20.62
N GLY A 155 7.83 2.78 -19.55
CA GLY A 155 7.09 4.02 -19.35
C GLY A 155 7.58 5.21 -20.19
N SER A 156 7.07 6.40 -19.89
CA SER A 156 7.42 7.65 -20.58
C SER A 156 7.85 8.74 -19.59
N LEU A 157 9.01 9.37 -19.81
CA LEU A 157 9.56 10.42 -18.96
C LEU A 157 9.37 11.79 -19.60
N ILE A 158 8.65 12.67 -18.91
CA ILE A 158 8.40 14.06 -19.31
C ILE A 158 9.08 14.97 -18.29
N LEU A 159 10.01 15.83 -18.74
CA LEU A 159 10.64 16.84 -17.89
C LEU A 159 9.89 18.16 -18.02
N LEU A 160 9.48 18.78 -16.91
CA LEU A 160 8.92 20.14 -16.91
C LEU A 160 9.82 21.08 -16.11
N GLY A 161 10.38 22.05 -16.84
CA GLY A 161 11.28 23.08 -16.33
C GLY A 161 10.58 24.17 -15.53
N ASP A 162 11.40 25.03 -14.92
CA ASP A 162 10.98 26.25 -14.25
C ASP A 162 9.93 26.01 -13.14
N VAL A 163 10.10 24.93 -12.39
CA VAL A 163 9.29 24.59 -11.20
C VAL A 163 10.14 24.67 -9.93
N ASP A 164 9.98 25.72 -9.14
CA ASP A 164 10.55 25.85 -7.79
C ASP A 164 9.43 25.84 -6.76
N VAL A 165 9.33 24.76 -5.98
CA VAL A 165 8.25 24.56 -4.99
C VAL A 165 8.14 25.69 -3.96
N THR A 166 9.21 26.46 -3.72
CA THR A 166 9.19 27.60 -2.80
C THR A 166 8.41 28.79 -3.37
N ASP A 167 8.23 28.88 -4.69
CA ASP A 167 7.37 29.84 -5.38
C ASP A 167 6.09 29.17 -5.91
N ALA A 168 4.95 29.62 -5.39
CA ALA A 168 3.64 29.15 -5.80
C ALA A 168 3.29 29.51 -7.25
N ALA A 169 3.84 30.59 -7.82
CA ALA A 169 3.57 30.97 -9.22
C ALA A 169 4.21 29.98 -10.21
N SER A 170 5.29 29.29 -9.82
CA SER A 170 5.91 28.23 -10.63
C SER A 170 5.09 26.93 -10.68
N LEU A 171 4.14 26.71 -9.74
CA LEU A 171 3.29 25.52 -9.65
C LEU A 171 2.07 25.62 -10.57
N ARG A 172 2.35 25.82 -11.86
CA ARG A 172 1.38 26.06 -12.94
C ARG A 172 0.43 24.88 -13.17
N ALA A 173 -0.74 25.17 -13.74
CA ALA A 173 -1.75 24.17 -14.09
C ALA A 173 -1.24 23.09 -15.08
N ASP A 174 -0.29 23.41 -15.96
CA ASP A 174 0.25 22.48 -16.96
C ASP A 174 1.03 21.30 -16.33
N LEU A 175 1.48 21.43 -15.07
CA LEU A 175 2.13 20.36 -14.32
C LEU A 175 1.16 19.22 -13.95
N PHE A 176 -0.12 19.55 -13.75
CA PHE A 176 -1.14 18.63 -13.26
C PHE A 176 -1.98 18.01 -14.39
N ARG A 177 -1.86 18.52 -15.63
CA ARG A 177 -2.63 18.02 -16.78
C ARG A 177 -2.35 16.54 -17.08
N GLY A 178 -3.35 15.69 -16.85
CA GLY A 178 -3.30 14.23 -17.03
C GLY A 178 -2.83 13.45 -15.79
N CYS A 179 -2.17 14.13 -14.85
CA CYS A 179 -1.61 13.54 -13.65
C CYS A 179 -2.74 13.14 -12.68
N THR A 180 -2.82 11.86 -12.33
CA THR A 180 -3.80 11.37 -11.34
C THR A 180 -3.20 11.21 -9.94
N GLN A 181 -1.87 11.16 -9.84
CA GLN A 181 -1.13 10.97 -8.58
C GLN A 181 0.11 11.88 -8.53
N VAL A 182 0.53 12.22 -7.31
CA VAL A 182 1.67 13.08 -7.01
C VAL A 182 2.59 12.39 -6.01
N VAL A 183 3.91 12.46 -6.25
CA VAL A 183 4.94 12.06 -5.29
C VAL A 183 5.73 13.28 -4.84
N ILE A 184 5.92 13.40 -3.53
CA ILE A 184 6.81 14.40 -2.92
C ILE A 184 8.03 13.70 -2.34
N ALA A 185 9.15 13.78 -3.06
CA ALA A 185 10.47 13.31 -2.66
C ALA A 185 11.44 14.48 -2.38
N LEU A 186 10.94 15.52 -1.72
CA LEU A 186 11.66 16.75 -1.42
C LEU A 186 12.63 16.61 -0.23
N GLY A 187 13.61 17.52 -0.20
CA GLY A 187 14.51 17.75 0.93
C GLY A 187 15.40 18.96 0.64
N ALA A 188 15.68 19.79 1.65
CA ALA A 188 16.57 20.93 1.50
C ALA A 188 18.03 20.49 1.34
N VAL A 189 18.77 21.08 0.41
CA VAL A 189 20.14 20.68 0.09
C VAL A 189 21.12 21.39 1.02
N ALA A 190 21.65 20.68 2.01
CA ALA A 190 22.76 21.18 2.81
C ALA A 190 24.06 21.16 1.97
N GLY A 191 24.88 22.21 2.07
CA GLY A 191 26.11 22.34 1.30
C GLY A 191 26.97 23.52 1.73
N ARG A 192 28.08 23.76 1.02
CA ARG A 192 28.93 24.93 1.23
C ARG A 192 28.38 26.13 0.46
N LEU A 193 28.19 27.25 1.16
CA LEU A 193 27.78 28.53 0.60
C LEU A 193 28.96 29.26 -0.09
N PRO A 194 28.71 30.27 -0.94
CA PRO A 194 29.77 31.00 -1.66
C PRO A 194 30.79 31.72 -0.77
N ASP A 195 30.45 31.99 0.49
CA ASP A 195 31.34 32.56 1.52
C ASP A 195 32.24 31.51 2.22
N GLY A 196 32.08 30.22 1.87
CA GLY A 196 32.80 29.10 2.46
C GLY A 196 32.15 28.48 3.70
N SER A 197 31.08 29.09 4.23
CA SER A 197 30.31 28.56 5.36
C SER A 197 29.46 27.34 4.95
N MET A 198 28.95 26.58 5.92
CA MET A 198 27.98 25.51 5.67
C MET A 198 26.56 26.02 5.91
N GLY A 199 25.66 25.78 4.97
CA GLY A 199 24.27 26.22 5.03
C GLY A 199 23.38 25.44 4.06
N TYR A 200 22.23 26.02 3.69
CA TYR A 200 21.33 25.45 2.70
C TYR A 200 21.57 26.11 1.34
N THR A 201 21.93 25.30 0.35
CA THR A 201 22.17 25.69 -1.05
C THR A 201 20.90 25.43 -1.88
N ASP A 202 20.95 25.82 -3.16
CA ASP A 202 19.96 25.39 -4.15
C ASP A 202 18.49 25.64 -3.72
N GLY A 203 18.17 26.88 -3.37
CA GLY A 203 16.79 27.38 -3.24
C GLY A 203 16.01 26.92 -2.00
N GLY A 204 16.62 26.99 -0.82
CA GLY A 204 15.86 27.19 0.42
C GLY A 204 16.25 26.31 1.61
N SER A 205 15.98 26.84 2.79
CA SER A 205 16.01 26.10 4.06
C SER A 205 14.89 25.04 4.14
N PRO A 206 14.93 24.11 5.12
CA PRO A 206 13.85 23.15 5.34
C PRO A 206 12.48 23.80 5.54
N LYS A 207 12.43 25.01 6.10
CA LYS A 207 11.19 25.81 6.21
C LYS A 207 10.57 26.14 4.86
N GLU A 208 11.42 26.49 3.89
CA GLU A 208 10.98 26.95 2.57
C GLU A 208 10.69 25.76 1.64
N VAL A 209 11.55 24.74 1.65
CA VAL A 209 11.41 23.56 0.79
C VAL A 209 10.34 22.59 1.30
N GLU A 210 10.31 22.32 2.60
CA GLU A 210 9.43 21.29 3.17
C GLU A 210 8.13 21.90 3.72
N GLY A 211 8.20 22.91 4.59
CA GLY A 211 7.01 23.57 5.13
C GLY A 211 6.22 24.34 4.07
N LYS A 212 6.82 25.42 3.53
CA LYS A 212 6.18 26.25 2.50
C LYS A 212 5.99 25.49 1.18
N GLY A 213 6.99 24.73 0.74
CA GLY A 213 6.97 24.01 -0.54
C GLY A 213 5.86 22.96 -0.64
N VAL A 214 5.66 22.14 0.40
CA VAL A 214 4.54 21.18 0.42
C VAL A 214 3.20 21.89 0.53
N SER A 215 3.11 22.98 1.31
CA SER A 215 1.90 23.80 1.39
C SER A 215 1.51 24.40 0.03
N ASN A 216 2.48 24.89 -0.74
CA ASN A 216 2.28 25.37 -2.11
C ASN A 216 1.81 24.23 -3.04
N ILE A 217 2.41 23.04 -2.96
CA ILE A 217 1.99 21.86 -3.75
C ILE A 217 0.56 21.47 -3.43
N LEU A 218 0.18 21.41 -2.15
CA LEU A 218 -1.19 21.07 -1.72
C LEU A 218 -2.22 22.09 -2.23
N ALA A 219 -1.89 23.39 -2.22
CA ALA A 219 -2.75 24.43 -2.78
C ALA A 219 -2.88 24.29 -4.32
N ALA A 220 -1.79 24.00 -5.02
CA ALA A 220 -1.80 23.79 -6.46
C ALA A 220 -2.55 22.51 -6.86
N MET A 221 -2.41 21.41 -6.11
CA MET A 221 -3.24 20.20 -6.27
C MET A 221 -4.72 20.53 -6.06
N ALA A 222 -5.09 21.22 -4.98
CA ALA A 222 -6.47 21.58 -4.68
C ALA A 222 -7.13 22.51 -5.72
N ALA A 223 -6.33 23.19 -6.56
CA ALA A 223 -6.80 24.02 -7.66
C ALA A 223 -6.87 23.30 -9.02
N ASN A 224 -6.24 22.12 -9.17
CA ASN A 224 -6.07 21.44 -10.47
C ASN A 224 -6.44 19.94 -10.48
N MET A 225 -6.71 19.32 -9.32
CA MET A 225 -7.00 17.90 -9.18
C MET A 225 -8.23 17.67 -8.30
N GLU A 226 -9.15 16.81 -8.74
CA GLU A 226 -10.24 16.34 -7.89
C GLU A 226 -9.79 15.24 -6.92
N PRO A 227 -10.22 15.27 -5.65
CA PRO A 227 -10.03 14.16 -4.73
C PRO A 227 -10.69 12.86 -5.20
N GLY A 228 -9.91 11.79 -5.21
CA GLY A 228 -10.32 10.44 -5.52
C GLY A 228 -11.37 9.94 -4.54
N LYS A 229 -12.43 9.34 -5.09
CA LYS A 229 -13.58 8.80 -4.35
C LYS A 229 -13.69 7.31 -4.71
N ARG A 230 -14.31 6.52 -3.83
CA ARG A 230 -14.64 5.12 -4.15
C ARG A 230 -15.60 5.08 -5.34
N GLU A 231 -15.24 4.36 -6.39
CA GLU A 231 -16.13 4.05 -7.51
C GLU A 231 -16.95 2.79 -7.16
N LEU A 232 -18.16 2.70 -7.69
CA LEU A 232 -19.05 1.56 -7.52
C LEU A 232 -19.72 1.26 -8.88
N LYS A 233 -19.72 0.00 -9.30
CA LYS A 233 -20.34 -0.45 -10.56
C LYS A 233 -21.14 -1.72 -10.29
N GLU A 234 -22.42 -1.70 -10.62
CA GLU A 234 -23.24 -2.92 -10.64
C GLU A 234 -22.78 -3.85 -11.78
N VAL A 235 -22.65 -5.14 -11.49
CA VAL A 235 -22.15 -6.16 -12.45
C VAL A 235 -23.07 -7.38 -12.56
N LEU A 236 -23.88 -7.66 -11.54
CA LEU A 236 -24.92 -8.67 -11.59
C LEU A 236 -26.20 -8.11 -10.94
N PRO A 237 -27.11 -7.46 -11.71
CA PRO A 237 -28.41 -7.07 -11.20
C PRO A 237 -29.22 -8.31 -10.76
N MET A 238 -30.21 -8.11 -9.90
CA MET A 238 -31.02 -9.19 -9.32
C MET A 238 -32.49 -8.77 -9.12
N ARG A 239 -33.07 -7.93 -9.99
CA ARG A 239 -34.38 -7.27 -9.74
C ARG A 239 -35.57 -7.94 -10.42
N SER A 240 -35.31 -8.81 -11.38
CA SER A 240 -36.31 -9.47 -12.24
C SER A 240 -36.04 -10.97 -12.39
N GLU A 241 -37.03 -11.70 -12.93
CA GLU A 241 -36.84 -13.11 -13.28
C GLU A 241 -35.79 -13.30 -14.40
N GLU A 242 -35.59 -12.29 -15.26
CA GLU A 242 -34.56 -12.31 -16.31
C GLU A 242 -33.16 -12.15 -15.71
N ASP A 243 -32.96 -11.18 -14.80
CA ASP A 243 -31.72 -11.03 -14.04
C ASP A 243 -31.37 -12.32 -13.29
N LEU A 244 -32.38 -12.93 -12.66
CA LEU A 244 -32.23 -14.13 -11.84
C LEU A 244 -32.17 -15.44 -12.63
N ALA A 245 -32.45 -15.43 -13.93
CA ALA A 245 -32.36 -16.62 -14.78
C ALA A 245 -30.91 -17.17 -14.89
N ILE A 246 -29.91 -16.40 -14.49
CA ILE A 246 -28.52 -16.87 -14.37
C ILE A 246 -28.27 -17.72 -13.11
N TRP A 247 -29.13 -17.66 -12.10
CA TRP A 247 -28.97 -18.40 -10.84
C TRP A 247 -29.61 -19.79 -10.89
N GLU A 248 -28.80 -20.82 -10.66
CA GLU A 248 -29.25 -22.19 -10.48
C GLU A 248 -29.57 -22.47 -9.01
N ARG A 249 -30.79 -22.96 -8.77
CA ARG A 249 -31.20 -23.56 -7.49
C ARG A 249 -30.40 -24.84 -7.25
N THR A 250 -29.29 -24.69 -6.56
CA THR A 250 -28.50 -25.82 -6.05
C THR A 250 -29.02 -26.14 -4.64
N PHE A 251 -28.50 -27.20 -4.01
CA PHE A 251 -28.71 -27.61 -2.60
C PHE A 251 -29.78 -26.84 -1.81
N ARG A 252 -31.06 -27.08 -2.12
CA ARG A 252 -32.24 -26.59 -1.37
C ARG A 252 -32.43 -25.06 -1.22
N MET A 253 -31.61 -24.20 -1.83
CA MET A 253 -31.87 -22.76 -1.83
C MET A 253 -32.72 -22.32 -3.02
N ALA A 254 -33.78 -21.55 -2.75
CA ALA A 254 -34.57 -20.85 -3.75
C ALA A 254 -34.10 -19.40 -3.89
N VAL A 255 -34.13 -18.90 -5.13
CA VAL A 255 -33.93 -17.48 -5.44
C VAL A 255 -35.19 -16.97 -6.15
N ALA A 256 -35.60 -15.74 -5.86
CA ALA A 256 -36.72 -15.03 -6.47
C ALA A 256 -36.54 -13.50 -6.36
N PRO A 257 -37.22 -12.68 -7.19
CA PRO A 257 -37.26 -11.23 -7.01
C PRO A 257 -37.90 -10.84 -5.67
N SER A 258 -37.49 -9.71 -5.10
CA SER A 258 -38.13 -9.13 -3.91
C SER A 258 -39.54 -8.63 -4.24
N GLN A 259 -40.46 -8.69 -3.27
CA GLN A 259 -41.87 -8.30 -3.47
C GLN A 259 -42.06 -6.84 -3.88
N ASP A 260 -41.06 -6.00 -3.67
CA ASP A 260 -41.01 -4.58 -4.04
C ASP A 260 -40.20 -4.30 -5.32
N GLY A 261 -39.66 -5.33 -5.98
CA GLY A 261 -38.89 -5.23 -7.21
C GLY A 261 -37.53 -4.52 -7.10
N ARG A 262 -37.04 -4.29 -5.87
CA ARG A 262 -35.75 -3.57 -5.66
C ARG A 262 -34.52 -4.47 -5.77
N GLY A 263 -34.67 -5.77 -5.58
CA GLY A 263 -33.60 -6.77 -5.68
C GLY A 263 -34.15 -8.19 -5.55
N ALA A 264 -33.47 -9.05 -4.79
CA ALA A 264 -33.79 -10.48 -4.68
C ALA A 264 -33.91 -10.98 -3.24
N VAL A 265 -34.52 -12.15 -3.08
CA VAL A 265 -34.55 -12.93 -1.85
C VAL A 265 -33.98 -14.33 -2.12
N PHE A 266 -33.01 -14.72 -1.32
CA PHE A 266 -32.43 -16.06 -1.26
C PHE A 266 -32.98 -16.75 -0.01
N ALA A 267 -33.77 -17.81 -0.19
CA ALA A 267 -34.54 -18.43 0.90
C ALA A 267 -34.36 -19.95 0.92
N GLY A 268 -34.35 -20.54 2.12
CA GLY A 268 -34.20 -21.98 2.31
C GLY A 268 -34.68 -22.46 3.68
N ASP A 269 -34.49 -23.76 3.94
CA ASP A 269 -34.87 -24.42 5.20
C ASP A 269 -33.71 -25.36 5.61
N LEU A 270 -33.03 -25.01 6.69
CA LEU A 270 -31.86 -25.73 7.22
C LEU A 270 -32.30 -26.83 8.19
N GLN A 271 -31.74 -28.03 8.04
CA GLN A 271 -32.12 -29.17 8.89
C GLN A 271 -31.38 -29.17 10.24
N GLU A 272 -32.02 -29.75 11.26
CA GLU A 272 -31.48 -29.84 12.63
C GLU A 272 -30.31 -30.84 12.76
N ASP A 273 -30.22 -31.82 11.87
CA ASP A 273 -29.11 -32.78 11.75
C ASP A 273 -27.90 -32.23 10.96
N GLY A 274 -28.03 -31.01 10.42
CA GLY A 274 -26.94 -30.25 9.82
C GLY A 274 -26.88 -30.31 8.29
N GLY A 275 -26.29 -29.28 7.70
CA GLY A 275 -26.05 -29.23 6.26
C GLY A 275 -25.71 -27.84 5.75
N ALA A 276 -25.88 -27.66 4.45
CA ALA A 276 -25.80 -26.38 3.77
C ALA A 276 -27.00 -26.16 2.83
N CYS A 277 -27.31 -24.89 2.58
CA CYS A 277 -28.13 -24.43 1.47
C CYS A 277 -27.30 -23.52 0.56
N ALA A 278 -27.36 -23.69 -0.77
CA ALA A 278 -26.53 -22.92 -1.70
C ALA A 278 -27.21 -22.67 -3.05
N ALA A 279 -26.98 -21.49 -3.64
CA ALA A 279 -27.34 -21.15 -5.00
C ALA A 279 -26.08 -20.66 -5.73
N ARG A 280 -25.95 -20.99 -7.02
CA ARG A 280 -24.78 -20.62 -7.84
C ARG A 280 -25.24 -19.95 -9.12
N THR A 281 -24.37 -19.19 -9.76
CA THR A 281 -24.59 -18.75 -11.15
C THR A 281 -24.28 -19.90 -12.13
N ARG A 282 -24.95 -19.90 -13.27
CA ARG A 282 -24.44 -20.51 -14.50
C ARG A 282 -23.08 -19.88 -14.85
N PRO A 283 -22.23 -20.54 -15.67
CA PRO A 283 -20.90 -20.04 -15.99
C PRO A 283 -20.88 -18.57 -16.41
N LEU A 284 -20.05 -17.81 -15.70
CA LEU A 284 -19.77 -16.39 -15.91
C LEU A 284 -18.57 -16.23 -16.85
N GLY A 285 -18.33 -14.99 -17.26
CA GLY A 285 -17.13 -14.57 -18.01
C GLY A 285 -16.79 -13.13 -17.62
N LEU A 286 -16.66 -12.86 -16.32
CA LEU A 286 -16.51 -11.52 -15.77
C LEU A 286 -15.05 -11.22 -15.44
N ASP A 287 -14.42 -10.33 -16.19
CA ASP A 287 -13.17 -9.70 -15.75
C ASP A 287 -13.48 -8.54 -14.78
N LEU A 288 -13.10 -8.73 -13.52
CA LEU A 288 -13.23 -7.77 -12.43
C LEU A 288 -11.87 -7.25 -11.95
N SER A 289 -10.76 -7.55 -12.65
CA SER A 289 -9.38 -7.21 -12.24
C SER A 289 -9.08 -5.71 -12.13
N GLY A 290 -9.93 -4.85 -12.69
CA GLY A 290 -9.86 -3.40 -12.51
C GLY A 290 -10.35 -2.90 -11.14
N TYR A 291 -10.95 -3.77 -10.32
CA TYR A 291 -11.64 -3.46 -9.06
C TYR A 291 -10.94 -4.07 -7.85
N ASP A 292 -11.28 -3.60 -6.65
CA ASP A 292 -10.61 -3.99 -5.39
C ASP A 292 -11.40 -5.02 -4.57
N GLY A 293 -12.68 -5.22 -4.91
CA GLY A 293 -13.54 -6.19 -4.23
C GLY A 293 -15.02 -6.12 -4.59
N LEU A 294 -15.80 -7.00 -3.96
CA LEU A 294 -17.25 -7.07 -4.08
C LEU A 294 -17.97 -6.17 -3.07
N CYS A 295 -19.14 -5.67 -3.45
CA CYS A 295 -20.03 -4.88 -2.61
C CYS A 295 -21.47 -5.37 -2.76
N LEU A 296 -22.08 -5.77 -1.66
CA LEU A 296 -23.47 -6.19 -1.57
C LEU A 296 -24.18 -5.35 -0.51
N ARG A 297 -25.48 -5.13 -0.68
CA ARG A 297 -26.34 -4.60 0.37
C ARG A 297 -27.35 -5.68 0.74
N VAL A 298 -27.31 -6.11 2.00
CA VAL A 298 -27.94 -7.36 2.46
C VAL A 298 -28.74 -7.15 3.75
N LYS A 299 -29.74 -8.00 3.97
CA LYS A 299 -30.53 -8.09 5.20
C LYS A 299 -30.91 -9.55 5.44
N SER A 300 -30.75 -10.02 6.67
CA SER A 300 -31.16 -11.35 7.14
C SER A 300 -31.42 -11.30 8.65
N ASP A 301 -31.78 -12.45 9.21
CA ASP A 301 -31.94 -12.80 10.63
C ASP A 301 -30.70 -12.69 11.54
N GLY A 302 -29.52 -12.36 11.00
CA GLY A 302 -28.26 -12.34 11.75
C GLY A 302 -27.38 -13.57 11.55
N GLN A 303 -27.71 -14.49 10.64
CA GLN A 303 -26.79 -15.56 10.27
C GLN A 303 -25.59 -15.05 9.46
N THR A 304 -24.49 -15.81 9.46
CA THR A 304 -23.31 -15.58 8.62
C THR A 304 -23.37 -16.49 7.40
N PHE A 305 -23.44 -15.88 6.23
CA PHE A 305 -23.47 -16.54 4.93
C PHE A 305 -22.06 -16.64 4.34
N GLN A 306 -21.89 -17.45 3.31
CA GLN A 306 -20.70 -17.57 2.48
C GLN A 306 -20.97 -17.02 1.08
N ILE A 307 -19.94 -16.45 0.47
CA ILE A 307 -19.91 -16.12 -0.96
C ILE A 307 -18.61 -16.67 -1.54
N ASP A 308 -18.73 -17.48 -2.58
CA ASP A 308 -17.59 -18.15 -3.20
C ASP A 308 -17.46 -17.71 -4.66
N LEU A 309 -16.21 -17.62 -5.12
CA LEU A 309 -15.84 -17.26 -6.49
C LEU A 309 -14.91 -18.31 -7.09
N ARG A 310 -15.08 -18.62 -8.37
CA ARG A 310 -14.08 -19.36 -9.14
C ARG A 310 -13.45 -18.48 -10.22
N GLN A 311 -12.17 -18.70 -10.47
CA GLN A 311 -11.46 -18.15 -11.62
C GLN A 311 -11.37 -19.20 -12.73
N GLU A 312 -11.37 -18.78 -13.99
CA GLU A 312 -11.14 -19.67 -15.14
C GLU A 312 -9.82 -20.44 -14.99
N GLY A 313 -9.89 -21.77 -15.06
CA GLY A 313 -8.72 -22.66 -14.95
C GLY A 313 -8.23 -22.94 -13.52
N GLY A 314 -8.74 -22.26 -12.49
CA GLY A 314 -8.46 -22.58 -11.08
C GLY A 314 -9.18 -23.85 -10.62
N ALA A 315 -8.56 -24.64 -9.73
CA ALA A 315 -9.21 -25.80 -9.11
C ALA A 315 -9.93 -25.42 -7.79
N GLU A 316 -9.39 -24.39 -7.14
CA GLU A 316 -9.81 -23.81 -5.88
C GLU A 316 -11.12 -23.02 -6.06
N ALA A 317 -11.87 -22.88 -4.96
CA ALA A 317 -12.84 -21.81 -4.81
C ALA A 317 -12.26 -20.75 -3.86
N TYR A 318 -12.62 -19.49 -4.06
CA TYR A 318 -12.25 -18.39 -3.17
C TYR A 318 -13.48 -18.02 -2.34
N GLU A 319 -13.48 -18.35 -1.05
CA GLU A 319 -14.60 -18.16 -0.12
C GLU A 319 -14.40 -16.90 0.74
N ALA A 320 -15.47 -16.13 0.95
CA ALA A 320 -15.53 -15.04 1.94
C ALA A 320 -16.85 -15.07 2.73
N LEU A 321 -16.84 -14.50 3.93
CA LEU A 321 -18.00 -14.50 4.84
C LEU A 321 -18.81 -13.20 4.76
N ILE A 322 -20.13 -13.34 4.71
CA ILE A 322 -21.11 -12.25 4.77
C ILE A 322 -21.80 -12.30 6.15
N GLU A 323 -21.29 -11.53 7.11
CA GLU A 323 -21.96 -11.34 8.39
C GLU A 323 -23.17 -10.40 8.26
N THR A 324 -24.32 -10.78 8.81
CA THR A 324 -25.52 -9.93 8.84
C THR A 324 -25.85 -9.41 10.25
N PRO A 325 -26.53 -8.26 10.40
CA PRO A 325 -26.92 -7.74 11.72
C PRO A 325 -27.97 -8.62 12.41
N ASP A 326 -27.82 -8.87 13.70
CA ASP A 326 -28.83 -9.51 14.56
C ASP A 326 -30.09 -8.65 14.76
N THR A 327 -30.03 -7.36 14.42
CA THR A 327 -31.18 -6.45 14.45
C THR A 327 -32.15 -6.63 13.28
N GLY A 328 -31.77 -7.38 12.24
CA GLY A 328 -32.54 -7.46 10.99
C GLY A 328 -32.46 -6.20 10.12
N ASP A 329 -31.51 -5.30 10.37
CA ASP A 329 -31.29 -4.10 9.57
C ASP A 329 -30.52 -4.39 8.26
N TRP A 330 -30.68 -3.49 7.28
CA TRP A 330 -29.90 -3.48 6.05
C TRP A 330 -28.43 -3.10 6.28
N ALA A 331 -27.51 -4.03 6.06
CA ALA A 331 -26.07 -3.79 6.04
C ALA A 331 -25.54 -3.58 4.60
N THR A 332 -24.41 -2.86 4.46
CA THR A 332 -23.62 -2.85 3.22
C THR A 332 -22.30 -3.56 3.49
N VAL A 333 -22.18 -4.78 2.95
CA VAL A 333 -21.01 -5.64 3.11
C VAL A 333 -20.04 -5.37 1.97
N ARG A 334 -18.75 -5.27 2.29
CA ARG A 334 -17.66 -5.05 1.35
C ARG A 334 -16.62 -6.14 1.57
N LEU A 335 -16.24 -6.82 0.49
CA LEU A 335 -15.33 -7.95 0.51
C LEU A 335 -14.18 -7.63 -0.44
N PRO A 336 -13.06 -7.07 0.07
CA PRO A 336 -11.84 -6.94 -0.70
C PRO A 336 -11.44 -8.29 -1.30
N PHE A 337 -10.88 -8.32 -2.51
CA PHE A 337 -10.45 -9.60 -3.09
C PHE A 337 -9.36 -10.30 -2.25
N HIS A 338 -8.61 -9.56 -1.43
CA HIS A 338 -7.63 -10.12 -0.49
C HIS A 338 -8.22 -10.71 0.80
N ASP A 339 -9.50 -10.50 1.09
CA ASP A 339 -10.20 -11.13 2.23
C ASP A 339 -10.82 -12.49 1.85
N PHE A 340 -10.82 -12.85 0.56
CA PHE A 340 -11.23 -14.19 0.11
C PHE A 340 -10.13 -15.21 0.34
N VAL A 341 -10.49 -16.35 0.91
CA VAL A 341 -9.58 -17.45 1.23
C VAL A 341 -9.73 -18.55 0.18
N ALA A 342 -8.61 -19.00 -0.40
CA ALA A 342 -8.61 -20.16 -1.29
C ALA A 342 -8.93 -21.44 -0.50
N VAL A 343 -9.92 -22.19 -0.96
CA VAL A 343 -10.39 -23.45 -0.35
C VAL A 343 -10.53 -24.56 -1.39
N LYS A 344 -10.24 -25.78 -0.94
CA LYS A 344 -10.17 -27.00 -1.77
C LYS A 344 -10.88 -28.13 -1.04
N GLY A 345 -12.16 -28.34 -1.35
CA GLY A 345 -13.02 -29.27 -0.60
C GLY A 345 -13.47 -28.77 0.78
N GLY A 346 -13.37 -27.46 1.03
CA GLY A 346 -13.71 -26.81 2.32
C GLY A 346 -12.53 -26.60 3.26
N ASP A 347 -11.36 -27.17 2.94
CA ASP A 347 -10.11 -26.94 3.67
C ASP A 347 -9.27 -25.88 2.94
N VAL A 348 -8.54 -25.05 3.69
CA VAL A 348 -7.83 -23.86 3.17
C VAL A 348 -6.52 -24.24 2.49
N ASP A 349 -6.27 -23.65 1.31
CA ASP A 349 -4.98 -23.70 0.64
C ASP A 349 -4.15 -22.44 1.00
N PRO A 350 -3.04 -22.57 1.77
CA PRO A 350 -2.23 -21.42 2.19
C PRO A 350 -1.21 -20.96 1.12
N ASP A 351 -0.94 -21.83 0.13
CA ASP A 351 0.11 -21.65 -0.88
C ASP A 351 -0.46 -21.16 -2.22
N ALA A 352 -1.77 -21.30 -2.43
CA ALA A 352 -2.52 -20.67 -3.51
C ALA A 352 -2.30 -19.14 -3.59
N ASP A 353 -2.42 -18.63 -4.82
CA ASP A 353 -2.34 -17.20 -5.12
C ASP A 353 -3.51 -16.40 -4.53
N VAL A 354 -3.34 -15.08 -4.45
CA VAL A 354 -4.42 -14.17 -4.00
C VAL A 354 -5.38 -13.92 -5.15
N LEU A 355 -6.69 -14.01 -4.88
CA LEU A 355 -7.75 -13.69 -5.85
C LEU A 355 -7.50 -12.32 -6.51
N THR A 356 -7.41 -12.32 -7.83
CA THR A 356 -7.11 -11.11 -8.64
C THR A 356 -8.34 -10.47 -9.28
N GLY A 357 -9.52 -11.07 -9.15
CA GLY A 357 -10.73 -10.64 -9.86
C GLY A 357 -10.73 -10.93 -11.38
N ALA A 358 -9.64 -11.44 -11.95
CA ALA A 358 -9.56 -11.77 -13.36
C ALA A 358 -10.35 -13.05 -13.68
N GLY A 359 -11.09 -13.06 -14.80
CA GLY A 359 -11.75 -14.26 -15.33
C GLY A 359 -12.65 -15.00 -14.32
N ILE A 360 -13.58 -14.29 -13.65
CA ILE A 360 -14.53 -14.93 -12.74
C ILE A 360 -15.53 -15.77 -13.55
N SER A 361 -15.56 -17.08 -13.27
CA SER A 361 -16.28 -18.12 -14.00
C SER A 361 -17.49 -18.70 -13.26
N GLU A 362 -17.54 -18.59 -11.93
CA GLU A 362 -18.67 -19.01 -11.11
C GLU A 362 -18.76 -18.11 -9.87
N LEU A 363 -19.98 -17.84 -9.40
CA LEU A 363 -20.25 -17.22 -8.12
C LEU A 363 -21.34 -18.02 -7.39
N SER A 364 -21.13 -18.31 -6.12
CA SER A 364 -22.11 -18.93 -5.23
C SER A 364 -22.43 -18.06 -4.02
N LEU A 365 -23.67 -18.19 -3.54
CA LEU A 365 -24.08 -17.76 -2.20
C LEU A 365 -24.53 -19.00 -1.44
N ALA A 366 -24.04 -19.16 -0.22
CA ALA A 366 -24.33 -20.32 0.61
C ALA A 366 -24.58 -19.95 2.07
N LEU A 367 -25.22 -20.86 2.79
CA LEU A 367 -25.39 -20.84 4.23
C LEU A 367 -25.16 -22.27 4.74
N SER A 368 -24.17 -22.43 5.63
CA SER A 368 -23.66 -23.72 6.08
C SER A 368 -23.45 -23.70 7.60
N GLN A 369 -23.57 -24.87 8.23
CA GLN A 369 -23.12 -25.06 9.61
C GLN A 369 -21.59 -24.99 9.78
N PHE A 370 -20.83 -24.98 8.68
CA PHE A 370 -19.37 -24.90 8.66
C PHE A 370 -18.87 -23.75 7.78
N THR A 371 -17.79 -23.11 8.20
CA THR A 371 -16.93 -22.21 7.40
C THR A 371 -15.59 -22.91 7.08
N PHE A 372 -14.60 -22.14 6.59
CA PHE A 372 -13.19 -22.55 6.37
C PHE A 372 -12.67 -23.65 7.31
N ASN A 373 -11.95 -24.65 6.76
CA ASN A 373 -11.39 -25.78 7.51
C ASN A 373 -12.43 -26.56 8.32
N ARG A 374 -13.69 -26.55 7.85
CA ARG A 374 -14.84 -27.22 8.48
C ARG A 374 -15.11 -26.73 9.92
N LEU A 375 -14.68 -25.53 10.25
CA LEU A 375 -14.91 -24.92 11.56
C LEU A 375 -16.41 -24.58 11.72
N PRO A 376 -17.01 -24.75 12.91
CA PRO A 376 -18.42 -24.41 13.11
C PRO A 376 -18.72 -22.94 12.82
N ASN A 377 -19.75 -22.68 12.01
CA ASN A 377 -20.26 -21.33 11.77
C ASN A 377 -20.88 -20.79 13.09
N PRO A 378 -20.29 -19.76 13.72
CA PRO A 378 -20.65 -19.35 15.08
C PRO A 378 -22.01 -18.64 15.18
N ARG A 379 -22.64 -18.33 14.03
CA ARG A 379 -23.95 -17.67 13.96
C ARG A 379 -25.00 -18.49 13.19
N TYR A 380 -24.72 -19.77 12.90
CA TYR A 380 -25.69 -20.69 12.29
C TYR A 380 -26.82 -21.04 13.26
N HIS A 381 -28.05 -21.13 12.73
CA HIS A 381 -29.15 -21.81 13.42
C HIS A 381 -30.10 -22.50 12.42
N PRO A 382 -30.61 -23.70 12.74
CA PRO A 382 -31.47 -24.46 11.84
C PRO A 382 -32.86 -23.81 11.64
N GLY A 383 -33.60 -24.30 10.65
CA GLY A 383 -34.90 -23.79 10.23
C GLY A 383 -34.81 -22.82 9.04
N ARG A 384 -35.87 -22.02 8.87
CA ARG A 384 -36.02 -21.12 7.71
C ARG A 384 -35.20 -19.86 7.83
N PHE A 385 -34.63 -19.45 6.71
CA PHE A 385 -33.87 -18.21 6.56
C PHE A 385 -34.28 -17.48 5.28
N GLU A 386 -34.12 -16.15 5.28
CA GLU A 386 -34.26 -15.29 4.10
C GLU A 386 -33.13 -14.26 4.10
N LEU A 387 -32.29 -14.30 3.05
CA LEU A 387 -31.29 -13.27 2.74
C LEU A 387 -31.85 -12.37 1.64
N GLU A 388 -32.27 -11.17 2.00
CA GLU A 388 -32.62 -10.11 1.07
C GLU A 388 -31.36 -9.42 0.54
N VAL A 389 -31.32 -9.14 -0.77
CA VAL A 389 -30.25 -8.39 -1.46
C VAL A 389 -30.87 -7.19 -2.18
N ASP A 390 -30.44 -5.98 -1.85
CA ASP A 390 -30.92 -4.73 -2.48
C ASP A 390 -30.13 -4.45 -3.77
N GLY A 391 -30.84 -4.37 -4.90
CA GLY A 391 -30.28 -4.19 -6.24
C GLY A 391 -29.65 -5.45 -6.86
N GLY A 392 -28.53 -5.88 -6.30
CA GLY A 392 -27.69 -6.96 -6.84
C GLY A 392 -26.22 -6.80 -6.46
N LEU A 393 -25.33 -7.50 -7.18
CA LEU A 393 -23.90 -7.45 -6.95
C LEU A 393 -23.27 -6.24 -7.63
N SER A 394 -22.53 -5.45 -6.85
CA SER A 394 -21.60 -4.45 -7.36
C SER A 394 -20.15 -4.85 -7.10
N VAL A 395 -19.25 -4.36 -7.94
CA VAL A 395 -17.82 -4.23 -7.61
C VAL A 395 -17.53 -2.80 -7.17
N TYR A 396 -16.52 -2.64 -6.32
CA TYR A 396 -16.04 -1.31 -5.93
C TYR A 396 -14.57 -1.13 -6.26
N ARG A 397 -14.18 0.13 -6.49
CA ARG A 397 -12.80 0.53 -6.71
C ARG A 397 -12.43 1.60 -5.69
N ASP A 398 -11.48 1.31 -4.80
CA ASP A 398 -11.13 2.22 -3.71
C ASP A 398 -10.08 3.27 -4.11
N PRO A 399 -10.08 4.46 -3.50
CA PRO A 399 -9.19 5.54 -3.91
C PRO A 399 -7.78 5.27 -3.41
N ARG A 400 -6.87 4.95 -4.35
CA ARG A 400 -5.43 4.85 -4.09
C ARG A 400 -4.85 6.20 -3.66
N PRO A 401 -3.73 6.23 -2.93
CA PRO A 401 -2.98 7.45 -2.67
C PRO A 401 -2.76 8.29 -3.94
N GLN A 402 -3.42 9.44 -4.02
CA GLN A 402 -3.11 10.49 -4.98
C GLN A 402 -1.92 11.33 -4.54
N LEU A 403 -1.49 11.20 -3.28
CA LEU A 403 -0.34 11.91 -2.72
C LEU A 403 0.52 10.98 -1.86
N VAL A 404 1.69 10.57 -2.37
CA VAL A 404 2.66 9.76 -1.61
C VAL A 404 3.87 10.60 -1.26
N VAL A 405 4.24 10.64 0.02
CA VAL A 405 5.25 11.57 0.54
C VAL A 405 6.37 10.85 1.30
N LEU A 406 7.61 11.15 0.93
CA LEU A 406 8.82 10.68 1.59
C LEU A 406 9.14 11.56 2.82
N SER A 407 8.81 11.05 3.99
CA SER A 407 9.08 11.68 5.29
C SER A 407 10.24 10.97 6.01
N SER A 408 10.53 11.39 7.24
CA SER A 408 11.51 10.79 8.14
C SER A 408 10.82 10.21 9.36
N ALA A 409 11.30 9.08 9.88
CA ALA A 409 11.00 8.67 11.25
C ALA A 409 11.57 9.69 12.25
N GLY A 410 10.93 9.81 13.41
CA GLY A 410 11.32 10.70 14.52
C GLY A 410 10.64 12.08 14.53
N VAL A 411 9.74 12.36 13.59
CA VAL A 411 9.01 13.65 13.50
C VAL A 411 8.03 13.87 14.66
N GLU A 412 7.31 12.84 15.11
CA GLU A 412 6.50 12.88 16.34
C GLU A 412 7.39 12.95 17.60
N ARG A 413 8.58 12.33 17.62
CA ARG A 413 9.53 12.45 18.75
C ARG A 413 10.04 13.89 18.95
N VAL A 414 10.02 14.70 17.90
CA VAL A 414 10.33 16.14 17.95
C VAL A 414 9.07 16.97 18.26
N ALA A 415 7.90 16.55 17.77
CA ALA A 415 6.63 17.24 18.03
C ALA A 415 6.06 17.04 19.45
N ARG A 416 6.38 15.94 20.13
CA ARG A 416 5.85 15.63 21.47
C ARG A 416 6.34 16.63 22.55
N PRO A 417 5.45 17.28 23.33
CA PRO A 417 5.82 18.15 24.43
C PRO A 417 6.76 17.47 25.43
N GLY A 418 7.77 18.20 25.92
CA GLY A 418 8.82 17.67 26.80
C GLY A 418 9.91 16.85 26.09
N GLY A 419 9.72 16.46 24.81
CA GLY A 419 10.67 15.64 24.06
C GLY A 419 12.08 16.24 23.96
N ALA A 420 12.22 17.56 24.00
CA ALA A 420 13.50 18.27 23.97
C ALA A 420 14.38 18.10 25.22
N GLY A 421 13.86 17.52 26.32
CA GLY A 421 14.59 17.31 27.58
C GLY A 421 14.79 15.84 27.99
N GLY A 422 14.32 14.89 27.18
CA GLY A 422 14.54 13.45 27.43
C GLY A 422 15.98 13.02 27.11
N ALA A 423 16.40 11.87 27.65
CA ALA A 423 17.70 11.27 27.35
C ALA A 423 17.77 10.69 25.92
N ARG A 424 17.79 11.57 24.91
CA ARG A 424 17.86 11.25 23.47
C ARG A 424 19.17 10.59 23.02
N SER A 425 20.04 10.14 23.92
CA SER A 425 21.39 9.60 23.57
C SER A 425 21.33 8.46 22.54
N ASN A 426 20.24 7.70 22.56
CA ASN A 426 20.05 6.51 21.72
C ASN A 426 19.24 6.81 20.44
N ASP A 427 18.78 8.06 20.24
CA ASP A 427 18.14 8.48 18.99
C ASP A 427 19.17 8.63 17.86
N ALA A 428 18.70 8.43 16.63
CA ALA A 428 19.49 8.66 15.42
C ALA A 428 19.99 10.12 15.32
N GLU A 429 21.15 10.33 14.68
CA GLU A 429 21.80 11.64 14.60
C GLU A 429 20.86 12.75 14.07
N LEU A 430 20.02 12.44 13.09
CA LEU A 430 19.02 13.37 12.53
C LEU A 430 17.99 13.86 13.57
N VAL A 431 17.59 12.98 14.50
CA VAL A 431 16.62 13.28 15.58
C VAL A 431 17.29 14.03 16.74
N ARG A 432 18.57 13.73 17.02
CA ARG A 432 19.37 14.46 18.01
C ARG A 432 19.76 15.87 17.56
N SER A 433 20.26 16.03 16.33
CA SER A 433 20.78 17.29 15.80
C SER A 433 19.72 18.17 15.13
N ASN A 434 18.72 17.57 14.46
CA ASN A 434 17.60 18.23 13.79
C ASN A 434 17.99 19.54 13.05
N PRO A 435 18.95 19.49 12.10
CA PRO A 435 19.51 20.68 11.46
C PRO A 435 18.44 21.48 10.72
N GLY A 436 18.47 22.81 10.85
CA GLY A 436 17.44 23.70 10.31
C GLY A 436 16.00 23.43 10.83
N ALA A 437 15.87 22.62 11.89
CA ALA A 437 14.63 22.05 12.38
C ALA A 437 13.84 21.23 11.33
N VAL A 438 14.55 20.54 10.42
CA VAL A 438 13.96 19.77 9.30
C VAL A 438 12.83 18.82 9.72
N LEU A 439 12.92 18.19 10.90
CA LEU A 439 11.88 17.28 11.38
C LEU A 439 10.60 18.02 11.80
N ASN A 440 10.69 19.27 12.27
CA ASN A 440 9.52 20.10 12.56
C ASN A 440 8.79 20.50 11.26
N TRP A 441 9.53 20.90 10.23
CA TRP A 441 8.97 21.28 8.94
C TRP A 441 8.40 20.08 8.17
N LYS A 442 9.04 18.90 8.26
CA LYS A 442 8.43 17.64 7.82
C LYS A 442 7.14 17.33 8.57
N TYR A 443 7.10 17.51 9.89
CA TYR A 443 5.89 17.26 10.67
C TYR A 443 4.74 18.24 10.35
N GLU A 444 5.03 19.52 10.12
CA GLU A 444 4.07 20.51 9.65
C GLU A 444 3.52 20.13 8.27
N ALA A 445 4.39 19.76 7.33
CA ALA A 445 4.01 19.28 6.01
C ALA A 445 3.12 18.03 6.09
N GLU A 446 3.48 17.03 6.91
CA GLU A 446 2.63 15.87 7.16
C GLU A 446 1.24 16.24 7.72
N CYS A 447 1.17 17.21 8.63
CA CYS A 447 -0.11 17.69 9.16
C CYS A 447 -0.95 18.38 8.09
N ALA A 448 -0.34 19.14 7.18
CA ALA A 448 -1.03 19.72 6.02
C ALA A 448 -1.51 18.64 5.04
N ILE A 449 -0.71 17.58 4.81
CA ILE A 449 -1.08 16.42 3.99
C ILE A 449 -2.29 15.68 4.60
N ARG A 450 -2.25 15.37 5.90
CA ARG A 450 -3.34 14.72 6.64
C ARG A 450 -4.61 15.56 6.72
N ALA A 451 -4.50 16.89 6.68
CA ALA A 451 -5.61 17.82 6.61
C ALA A 451 -6.12 18.11 5.18
N SER A 452 -5.42 17.61 4.16
CA SER A 452 -5.86 17.73 2.76
C SER A 452 -7.06 16.81 2.48
N ARG A 453 -7.76 17.06 1.37
CA ARG A 453 -8.88 16.22 0.92
C ARG A 453 -8.44 15.01 0.10
N PHE A 454 -7.16 14.92 -0.26
CA PHE A 454 -6.63 13.88 -1.15
C PHE A 454 -6.35 12.59 -0.37
N PRO A 455 -6.62 11.40 -0.94
CA PRO A 455 -6.09 10.14 -0.41
C PRO A 455 -4.56 10.21 -0.42
N TYR A 456 -3.92 9.93 0.71
CA TYR A 456 -2.47 10.05 0.88
C TYR A 456 -1.83 8.79 1.47
N ALA A 457 -0.51 8.67 1.32
CA ALA A 457 0.33 7.79 2.13
C ALA A 457 1.62 8.54 2.52
N VAL A 458 2.03 8.44 3.78
CA VAL A 458 3.24 9.09 4.29
C VAL A 458 4.25 8.02 4.73
N VAL A 459 5.35 7.92 3.99
CA VAL A 459 6.41 6.92 4.18
C VAL A 459 7.55 7.56 4.97
N ARG A 460 7.56 7.36 6.29
CA ARG A 460 8.62 7.84 7.19
C ARG A 460 9.81 6.87 7.18
N CYS A 461 10.79 7.08 6.32
CA CYS A 461 11.98 6.23 6.31
C CYS A 461 12.76 6.39 7.63
N THR A 462 13.32 5.28 8.14
CA THR A 462 14.39 5.34 9.15
C THR A 462 15.70 5.81 8.50
N ALA A 463 16.88 5.46 9.03
CA ALA A 463 18.14 5.91 8.46
C ALA A 463 18.31 5.40 7.00
N LEU A 464 18.40 6.34 6.04
CA LEU A 464 18.50 6.02 4.62
C LEU A 464 19.91 5.63 4.22
N ASP A 465 20.14 4.35 3.94
CA ASP A 465 21.46 3.80 3.66
C ASP A 465 22.00 4.16 2.27
N GLU A 466 23.29 4.48 2.25
CA GLU A 466 24.09 4.75 1.06
C GLU A 466 24.90 3.48 0.75
N GLU A 467 24.22 2.56 0.07
CA GLU A 467 24.67 1.18 -0.09
C GLU A 467 25.77 1.00 -1.14
N SER A 468 26.58 -0.05 -0.96
CA SER A 468 27.35 -0.63 -2.06
C SER A 468 26.43 -1.39 -3.00
N ALA A 469 26.91 -1.72 -4.20
CA ALA A 469 26.17 -2.53 -5.16
C ALA A 469 25.82 -3.94 -4.64
N GLU A 470 26.49 -4.42 -3.58
CA GLU A 470 26.31 -5.76 -3.03
C GLU A 470 25.16 -5.82 -2.03
N SER A 471 25.04 -4.86 -1.10
CA SER A 471 23.93 -4.86 -0.12
C SER A 471 22.61 -4.38 -0.74
N ALA A 472 22.68 -3.56 -1.80
CA ALA A 472 21.52 -3.22 -2.64
C ALA A 472 21.04 -4.40 -3.54
N ALA A 473 21.80 -5.50 -3.62
CA ALA A 473 21.47 -6.68 -4.42
C ALA A 473 20.91 -7.86 -3.58
N GLN A 474 20.95 -7.78 -2.24
CA GLN A 474 20.41 -8.83 -1.39
C GLN A 474 18.90 -8.61 -1.14
N PRO A 475 18.03 -9.58 -1.44
CA PRO A 475 16.61 -9.47 -1.13
C PRO A 475 16.39 -9.52 0.39
N CYS A 476 15.67 -8.52 0.91
CA CYS A 476 15.21 -8.48 2.30
C CYS A 476 13.72 -8.14 2.39
N LEU A 477 13.07 -8.57 3.47
CA LEU A 477 11.75 -8.11 3.83
C LEU A 477 11.83 -6.74 4.51
N LEU A 478 10.85 -5.90 4.22
CA LEU A 478 10.67 -4.61 4.87
C LEU A 478 9.65 -4.73 6.00
N GLU A 479 9.84 -3.94 7.05
CA GLU A 479 8.88 -3.77 8.12
C GLU A 479 8.36 -2.33 8.15
N ALA A 480 7.05 -2.20 8.32
CA ALA A 480 6.40 -0.95 8.68
C ALA A 480 5.79 -1.02 10.08
N ASP A 481 5.75 0.13 10.77
CA ASP A 481 5.07 0.35 12.06
C ASP A 481 4.62 1.82 12.16
N GLN A 482 3.96 2.25 13.24
CA GLN A 482 3.38 3.60 13.34
C GLN A 482 3.58 4.25 14.72
N GLY A 483 3.95 5.53 14.73
CA GLY A 483 3.99 6.37 15.94
C GLY A 483 5.41 6.72 16.44
N ASP A 484 6.38 6.73 15.53
CA ASP A 484 7.81 6.77 15.77
C ASP A 484 8.28 5.72 16.80
N LEU A 485 7.79 4.48 16.66
CA LEU A 485 8.11 3.39 17.59
C LEU A 485 9.39 2.63 17.17
N ILE A 486 9.56 2.38 15.87
CA ILE A 486 10.70 1.63 15.35
C ILE A 486 11.96 2.49 15.11
N SER A 487 13.09 1.79 14.97
CA SER A 487 14.37 2.34 14.51
C SER A 487 15.07 1.28 13.63
N GLY A 488 16.13 1.68 12.94
CA GLY A 488 16.84 0.81 11.99
C GLY A 488 17.29 1.58 10.75
N ARG A 489 17.47 0.87 9.64
CA ARG A 489 17.89 1.41 8.34
C ARG A 489 16.98 0.91 7.20
N VAL A 490 16.95 1.62 6.09
CA VAL A 490 16.28 1.21 4.84
C VAL A 490 17.02 1.79 3.63
N ALA A 491 17.13 1.03 2.55
CA ALA A 491 17.78 1.49 1.33
C ALA A 491 16.91 2.49 0.56
N ARG A 492 17.52 3.37 -0.23
CA ARG A 492 16.78 4.31 -1.08
C ARG A 492 15.98 3.60 -2.20
N ALA A 493 16.42 2.42 -2.63
CA ALA A 493 15.69 1.59 -3.61
C ALA A 493 14.44 0.92 -3.00
N GLU A 494 14.52 0.51 -1.73
CA GLU A 494 13.43 -0.08 -0.95
C GLU A 494 12.38 0.98 -0.59
N ALA A 495 12.82 2.15 -0.13
CA ALA A 495 11.96 3.30 0.11
C ALA A 495 11.21 3.72 -1.16
N ALA A 496 11.90 3.71 -2.32
CA ALA A 496 11.26 3.93 -3.61
C ALA A 496 10.23 2.84 -3.94
N ALA A 497 10.56 1.56 -3.69
CA ALA A 497 9.67 0.44 -4.01
C ALA A 497 8.37 0.49 -3.18
N VAL A 498 8.46 0.85 -1.90
CA VAL A 498 7.29 1.09 -1.04
C VAL A 498 6.48 2.30 -1.50
N ILE A 499 7.12 3.37 -1.96
CA ILE A 499 6.41 4.53 -2.56
C ILE A 499 5.64 4.12 -3.81
N VAL A 500 6.24 3.31 -4.70
CA VAL A 500 5.59 2.85 -5.94
C VAL A 500 4.48 1.81 -5.64
N ALA A 501 4.69 0.90 -4.69
CA ALA A 501 3.65 -0.02 -4.24
C ALA A 501 2.46 0.72 -3.58
N ALA A 502 2.73 1.75 -2.78
CA ALA A 502 1.70 2.58 -2.15
C ALA A 502 0.86 3.35 -3.18
N LEU A 503 1.42 3.74 -4.33
CA LEU A 503 0.63 4.33 -5.44
C LEU A 503 -0.35 3.33 -6.08
N GLY A 504 -0.10 2.02 -5.99
CA GLY A 504 -0.99 0.98 -6.52
C GLY A 504 -2.03 0.46 -5.51
N ALA A 505 -1.66 0.39 -4.23
CA ALA A 505 -2.49 -0.23 -3.19
C ALA A 505 -3.56 0.73 -2.62
N PRO A 506 -4.85 0.36 -2.61
CA PRO A 506 -5.86 1.10 -1.84
C PRO A 506 -5.55 1.04 -0.33
N ASP A 507 -4.96 -0.07 0.12
CA ASP A 507 -4.62 -0.34 1.52
C ASP A 507 -3.54 0.58 2.09
N ALA A 508 -2.82 1.32 1.26
CA ALA A 508 -1.88 2.36 1.70
C ALA A 508 -2.58 3.71 2.00
N ALA A 509 -3.85 3.88 1.61
CA ALA A 509 -4.55 5.16 1.70
C ALA A 509 -4.91 5.58 3.14
N GLY A 510 -4.65 6.85 3.45
CA GLY A 510 -4.93 7.45 4.75
C GLY A 510 -4.00 7.00 5.86
N LYS A 511 -2.78 6.54 5.55
CA LYS A 511 -1.83 5.97 6.51
C LYS A 511 -0.50 6.73 6.53
N THR A 512 -0.05 7.10 7.73
CA THR A 512 1.33 7.49 8.04
C THR A 512 2.04 6.34 8.74
N PHE A 513 3.21 5.92 8.24
CA PHE A 513 3.95 4.80 8.81
C PHE A 513 5.47 4.97 8.69
N GLU A 514 6.20 4.44 9.67
CA GLU A 514 7.65 4.27 9.61
C GLU A 514 8.04 3.06 8.77
N LEU A 515 9.21 3.11 8.13
CA LEU A 515 9.72 2.04 7.25
C LEU A 515 11.18 1.71 7.57
N ARG A 516 11.47 0.42 7.77
CA ARG A 516 12.82 -0.16 7.94
C ARG A 516 12.98 -1.49 7.19
N ARG A 517 14.22 -1.99 7.05
CA ARG A 517 14.48 -3.41 6.81
C ARG A 517 14.10 -4.23 8.04
N SER A 518 13.52 -5.41 7.83
CA SER A 518 13.20 -6.34 8.92
C SER A 518 14.48 -6.87 9.57
N GLU A 519 14.48 -6.94 10.91
CA GLU A 519 15.56 -7.52 11.72
C GLU A 519 15.27 -8.98 12.12
N ALA A 520 14.18 -9.56 11.59
CA ALA A 520 13.77 -10.93 11.89
C ALA A 520 14.68 -11.98 11.20
N VAL A 521 14.97 -13.08 11.90
CA VAL A 521 15.91 -14.12 11.41
C VAL A 521 15.41 -14.82 10.14
N ASP A 522 14.09 -14.97 10.01
CA ASP A 522 13.41 -15.57 8.85
C ASP A 522 13.21 -14.59 7.67
N ALA A 523 13.61 -13.33 7.80
CA ALA A 523 13.55 -12.33 6.72
C ALA A 523 14.77 -12.36 5.77
N ALA A 524 15.86 -13.03 6.16
CA ALA A 524 17.09 -13.09 5.38
C ALA A 524 16.87 -13.83 4.04
N GLY A 525 17.25 -13.20 2.93
CA GLY A 525 17.15 -13.78 1.58
C GLY A 525 15.73 -13.81 0.98
N ARG A 526 14.71 -13.31 1.70
CA ARG A 526 13.34 -13.17 1.19
C ARG A 526 13.11 -11.75 0.67
N GLY A 527 12.58 -11.61 -0.55
CA GLY A 527 12.29 -10.31 -1.15
C GLY A 527 10.85 -9.84 -0.94
N MET A 528 10.60 -8.55 -1.20
CA MET A 528 9.26 -7.98 -1.19
C MET A 528 8.48 -8.36 -2.46
N GLY A 529 7.62 -9.37 -2.36
CA GLY A 529 6.59 -9.69 -3.37
C GLY A 529 5.31 -8.87 -3.20
N GLN A 530 4.34 -9.07 -4.09
CA GLN A 530 3.02 -8.43 -4.00
C GLN A 530 2.29 -8.79 -2.69
N ARG A 531 2.39 -10.06 -2.26
CA ARG A 531 1.83 -10.57 -1.00
C ARG A 531 2.47 -9.86 0.22
N GLU A 532 3.77 -9.57 0.16
CA GLU A 532 4.52 -8.88 1.21
C GLU A 532 4.20 -7.37 1.27
N PHE A 533 4.08 -6.69 0.13
CA PHE A 533 3.63 -5.28 0.12
C PHE A 533 2.20 -5.15 0.65
N LEU A 534 1.29 -6.03 0.24
CA LEU A 534 -0.07 -6.07 0.75
C LEU A 534 -0.10 -6.29 2.28
N ARG A 535 0.62 -7.30 2.79
CA ARG A 535 0.78 -7.56 4.23
C ARG A 535 1.36 -6.35 4.98
N LEU A 536 2.36 -5.67 4.40
CA LEU A 536 2.97 -4.47 4.96
C LEU A 536 1.96 -3.33 5.12
N PHE A 537 1.02 -3.16 4.18
CA PHE A 537 -0.06 -2.17 4.30
C PHE A 537 -1.21 -2.62 5.21
N LEU A 538 -1.60 -3.90 5.19
CA LEU A 538 -2.67 -4.45 6.02
C LEU A 538 -2.35 -4.49 7.52
N LYS A 539 -1.06 -4.62 7.91
CA LYS A 539 -0.59 -4.47 9.31
C LYS A 539 -0.95 -3.10 9.92
N LEU A 540 -1.06 -2.06 9.08
CA LEU A 540 -1.13 -0.66 9.49
C LEU A 540 -2.58 -0.16 9.56
N VAL A 541 -2.90 0.67 10.55
CA VAL A 541 -4.23 1.30 10.70
C VAL A 541 -4.28 2.68 10.05
N PRO A 542 -5.43 3.10 9.47
CA PRO A 542 -5.63 4.47 9.02
C PRO A 542 -5.40 5.51 10.13
N ASP A 543 -4.87 6.67 9.76
CA ASP A 543 -4.51 7.76 10.67
C ASP A 543 -5.69 8.28 11.51
N THR A 544 -6.90 8.25 10.95
CA THR A 544 -8.18 8.56 11.62
C THR A 544 -8.59 7.51 12.65
N ALA A 545 -8.03 6.30 12.57
CA ALA A 545 -8.33 5.14 13.40
C ALA A 545 -7.14 4.70 14.27
N ARG A 546 -6.04 5.48 14.36
CA ARG A 546 -4.79 5.08 15.04
C ARG A 546 -4.92 4.66 16.51
N TRP A 547 -5.99 5.09 17.17
CA TRP A 547 -6.38 4.61 18.51
C TRP A 547 -6.63 3.08 18.57
N ARG A 548 -7.00 2.43 17.46
CA ARG A 548 -7.17 0.97 17.36
C ARG A 548 -5.85 0.21 17.53
N ALA A 549 -4.74 0.81 17.14
CA ALA A 549 -3.38 0.29 17.38
C ALA A 549 -2.81 0.75 18.74
N GLY A 550 -3.64 1.28 19.65
CA GLY A 550 -3.22 1.82 20.94
C GLY A 550 -2.45 3.14 20.86
N LEU A 551 -2.32 3.75 19.68
CA LEU A 551 -1.50 4.95 19.48
C LEU A 551 -2.22 6.19 20.01
N PRO A 552 -1.51 7.10 20.70
CA PRO A 552 -2.06 8.40 21.09
C PRO A 552 -2.38 9.23 19.83
N PRO A 553 -3.27 10.23 19.93
CA PRO A 553 -3.47 11.21 18.86
C PRO A 553 -2.15 11.83 18.38
N PHE A 554 -2.10 12.25 17.11
CA PHE A 554 -0.98 13.01 16.57
C PHE A 554 -0.69 14.23 17.46
N PRO A 555 0.57 14.47 17.87
CA PRO A 555 0.92 15.67 18.64
C PRO A 555 0.64 16.95 17.85
N ALA A 556 0.39 18.06 18.55
CA ALA A 556 0.30 19.36 17.91
C ALA A 556 1.64 19.74 17.25
N VAL A 557 1.60 20.53 16.17
CA VAL A 557 2.81 21.01 15.50
C VAL A 557 3.57 21.95 16.45
N THR A 558 4.75 21.53 16.91
CA THR A 558 5.70 22.41 17.58
C THR A 558 6.53 23.10 16.50
N LEU A 559 6.12 24.32 16.11
CA LEU A 559 6.99 25.17 15.31
C LEU A 559 8.28 25.47 16.08
N PRO A 560 9.44 25.55 15.42
CA PRO A 560 10.67 26.00 16.06
C PRO A 560 10.47 27.41 16.61
N PRO A 561 11.05 27.75 17.79
CA PRO A 561 11.04 29.14 18.24
C PRO A 561 11.66 30.03 17.16
N ALA A 562 11.06 31.19 16.92
CA ALA A 562 11.59 32.14 15.96
C ALA A 562 13.06 32.44 16.30
N ALA A 563 13.93 32.37 15.30
CA ALA A 563 15.36 32.58 15.52
C ALA A 563 15.58 33.93 16.21
N PRO A 564 16.36 33.99 17.31
CA PRO A 564 16.62 35.25 17.99
C PRO A 564 17.28 36.22 17.00
N ALA A 565 16.93 37.50 17.10
CA ALA A 565 17.58 38.55 16.31
C ALA A 565 19.10 38.45 16.50
N PRO A 566 19.90 38.59 15.43
CA PRO A 566 21.33 38.24 15.47
C PRO A 566 22.07 39.10 16.50
N ALA A 567 22.49 38.45 17.58
CA ALA A 567 23.38 39.06 18.56
C ALA A 567 24.74 39.36 17.89
N PRO A 568 25.43 40.45 18.27
CA PRO A 568 26.78 40.72 17.78
C PRO A 568 27.69 39.54 18.11
N ALA A 569 28.39 39.02 17.10
CA ALA A 569 28.99 37.69 17.16
C ALA A 569 30.13 37.59 18.22
N PRO A 570 30.08 36.63 19.15
CA PRO A 570 31.27 36.19 19.88
C PRO A 570 32.22 35.43 18.96
N ALA A 571 33.48 35.27 19.39
CA ALA A 571 34.57 34.80 18.54
C ALA A 571 34.39 33.36 17.99
N ALA A 572 35.11 33.07 16.90
CA ALA A 572 34.94 31.89 16.07
C ALA A 572 35.54 30.59 16.67
N GLU A 573 34.85 29.99 17.64
CA GLU A 573 35.14 28.63 18.13
C GLU A 573 33.91 27.70 18.17
N ALA A 574 32.71 28.23 18.47
CA ALA A 574 31.50 27.40 18.62
C ALA A 574 31.03 26.67 17.35
N VAL A 575 31.38 27.17 16.16
CA VAL A 575 30.96 26.57 14.87
C VAL A 575 31.89 25.42 14.44
N ALA A 576 33.13 25.37 14.94
CA ALA A 576 34.11 24.36 14.57
C ALA A 576 33.71 22.94 15.03
N ALA A 577 33.04 22.82 16.17
CA ALA A 577 32.63 21.54 16.76
C ALA A 577 31.49 20.82 15.99
N ALA A 578 30.68 21.56 15.22
CA ALA A 578 29.54 20.99 14.48
C ALA A 578 29.89 20.54 13.04
N ALA A 579 31.10 20.83 12.56
CA ALA A 579 31.55 20.55 11.20
C ALA A 579 31.34 19.08 10.73
N PRO A 580 31.66 18.02 11.50
CA PRO A 580 31.46 16.65 11.03
C PRO A 580 29.99 16.25 10.90
N ALA A 581 29.08 16.82 11.70
CA ALA A 581 27.64 16.52 11.62
C ALA A 581 27.00 17.09 10.33
N LEU A 582 27.33 18.34 9.97
CA LEU A 582 26.90 18.88 8.67
C LEU A 582 27.61 18.21 7.49
N ALA A 583 28.84 17.72 7.66
CA ALA A 583 29.52 16.96 6.60
C ALA A 583 28.79 15.64 6.27
N VAL A 584 28.33 14.87 7.26
CA VAL A 584 27.55 13.63 7.02
C VAL A 584 26.18 13.94 6.41
N ALA A 585 25.55 15.07 6.74
CA ALA A 585 24.30 15.50 6.11
C ALA A 585 24.45 16.03 4.67
N ALA A 586 25.64 16.57 4.30
CA ALA A 586 25.87 17.25 3.02
C ALA A 586 26.73 16.46 2.00
N ALA A 587 27.65 15.58 2.43
CA ALA A 587 28.44 14.71 1.54
C ALA A 587 27.55 13.76 0.71
N ALA A 588 26.32 13.57 1.17
CA ALA A 588 25.15 13.12 0.44
C ALA A 588 24.94 13.73 -0.97
N ALA A 589 25.55 14.88 -1.30
CA ALA A 589 25.29 15.61 -2.54
C ALA A 589 26.56 16.28 -3.15
N ALA A 590 27.19 15.55 -4.09
CA ALA A 590 28.19 16.03 -5.08
C ALA A 590 29.59 16.45 -4.54
N VAL A 591 30.71 16.32 -5.27
CA VAL A 591 31.07 15.62 -6.54
C VAL A 591 32.61 15.53 -6.59
N ALA A 592 33.20 14.50 -7.20
CA ALA A 592 34.47 14.60 -7.97
C ALA A 592 34.82 13.30 -8.72
N ALA A 593 35.28 13.42 -9.97
CA ALA A 593 35.88 12.33 -10.76
C ALA A 593 37.42 12.49 -10.84
N PRO A 594 38.19 11.41 -11.08
CA PRO A 594 39.65 11.51 -11.21
C PRO A 594 40.09 12.17 -12.53
N ALA A 595 41.15 12.98 -12.47
CA ALA A 595 41.71 13.64 -13.65
C ALA A 595 42.66 12.73 -14.46
N ALA A 596 42.65 12.86 -15.77
CA ALA A 596 43.52 12.09 -16.67
C ALA A 596 45.00 12.55 -16.60
N PRO A 597 45.98 11.64 -16.56
CA PRO A 597 47.40 11.99 -16.63
C PRO A 597 47.81 12.40 -18.06
N LYS A 598 48.63 13.45 -18.17
CA LYS A 598 49.22 13.88 -19.45
C LYS A 598 50.58 13.20 -19.69
N ASN A 599 50.85 12.81 -20.94
CA ASN A 599 52.10 12.18 -21.36
C ASN A 599 53.32 13.10 -21.21
N GLY A 600 54.48 12.52 -20.85
CA GLY A 600 55.80 13.17 -20.81
C GLY A 600 56.94 12.15 -20.84
N ALA A 601 57.60 12.00 -21.99
CA ALA A 601 58.63 10.99 -22.30
C ALA A 601 59.87 11.01 -21.34
N ALA A 602 60.73 9.98 -21.22
CA ALA A 602 61.24 9.09 -22.29
C ALA A 602 62.09 7.88 -21.80
N LYS A 603 62.55 7.05 -22.77
CA LYS A 603 63.68 6.08 -22.78
C LYS A 603 63.45 4.57 -22.46
N LYS A 604 63.20 3.81 -23.54
CA LYS A 604 63.77 2.49 -23.97
C LYS A 604 64.33 1.47 -22.94
N LYS A 605 63.80 0.22 -23.06
CA LYS A 605 64.43 -1.13 -23.29
C LYS A 605 65.81 -1.49 -22.67
N PRO A 606 66.12 -2.80 -22.37
CA PRO A 606 65.55 -3.98 -23.04
C PRO A 606 65.21 -5.26 -22.19
N GLU A 607 64.37 -6.11 -22.79
CA GLU A 607 64.23 -7.59 -22.68
C GLU A 607 65.45 -8.37 -23.24
N PRO A 608 65.50 -9.74 -23.31
CA PRO A 608 64.55 -10.81 -22.90
C PRO A 608 65.26 -11.73 -21.84
N PRO A 609 65.42 -13.08 -21.89
CA PRO A 609 64.77 -14.17 -22.66
C PRO A 609 64.51 -15.56 -21.97
N SER A 610 63.35 -16.14 -22.30
CA SER A 610 63.15 -17.57 -22.69
C SER A 610 63.09 -18.72 -21.65
N ALA A 611 62.36 -19.77 -22.08
CA ALA A 611 62.32 -21.17 -21.63
C ALA A 611 61.68 -21.51 -20.26
N ALA A 612 61.18 -22.72 -20.01
CA ALA A 612 60.54 -23.77 -20.84
C ALA A 612 60.01 -24.89 -19.91
N GLU A 613 59.29 -25.87 -20.48
CA GLU A 613 59.13 -27.27 -19.99
C GLU A 613 58.35 -27.57 -18.69
N ALA A 614 57.58 -28.66 -18.80
CA ALA A 614 57.12 -29.59 -17.76
C ALA A 614 57.60 -31.00 -18.23
N PRO A 615 57.41 -32.14 -17.52
CA PRO A 615 56.56 -32.41 -16.35
C PRO A 615 57.23 -33.34 -15.28
N ALA A 616 56.41 -34.04 -14.47
CA ALA A 616 56.73 -35.24 -13.67
C ALA A 616 57.65 -35.06 -12.43
N SER A 617 57.58 -35.89 -11.36
CA SER A 617 56.58 -36.89 -10.92
C SER A 617 56.76 -37.27 -9.45
N ALA A 618 55.67 -37.73 -8.81
CA ALA A 618 55.55 -38.65 -7.66
C ALA A 618 56.68 -38.85 -6.63
N GLU A 619 56.33 -38.78 -5.34
CA GLU A 619 56.34 -39.96 -4.45
C GLU A 619 55.49 -39.74 -3.17
N ALA A 620 55.11 -40.82 -2.50
CA ALA A 620 54.40 -40.87 -1.22
C ALA A 620 54.98 -42.01 -0.36
N PRO A 621 54.70 -42.11 0.95
CA PRO A 621 53.61 -43.04 1.33
C PRO A 621 52.87 -42.76 2.66
N ALA A 622 51.71 -43.43 2.78
CA ALA A 622 51.12 -44.06 3.96
C ALA A 622 51.20 -43.41 5.36
N ALA A 623 50.02 -43.11 5.92
CA ALA A 623 49.47 -43.93 7.00
C ALA A 623 47.93 -43.84 6.99
N ALA A 624 47.24 -44.94 7.32
CA ALA A 624 45.79 -44.97 7.44
C ALA A 624 45.41 -45.51 8.83
N ASN A 625 44.30 -45.03 9.37
CA ASN A 625 43.44 -45.86 10.21
C ASN A 625 41.99 -45.39 10.04
N ALA A 626 41.06 -46.33 10.05
CA ALA A 626 39.65 -46.07 9.77
C ALA A 626 38.79 -46.33 11.01
N GLU A 627 37.72 -45.55 11.16
CA GLU A 627 36.59 -45.90 12.00
C GLU A 627 35.30 -45.47 11.28
N ALA A 628 34.30 -46.36 11.29
CA ALA A 628 33.13 -46.23 10.43
C ALA A 628 31.94 -45.60 11.16
N LYS A 629 30.99 -45.04 10.41
CA LYS A 629 29.64 -44.79 10.91
C LYS A 629 28.62 -45.06 9.81
N ALA A 630 27.59 -45.83 10.14
CA ALA A 630 26.62 -46.36 9.19
C ALA A 630 25.47 -45.39 8.89
N GLU A 631 24.82 -45.63 7.76
CA GLU A 631 23.55 -45.00 7.35
C GLU A 631 22.36 -45.66 8.07
N PRO A 632 21.22 -44.96 8.24
CA PRO A 632 20.05 -45.50 8.95
C PRO A 632 19.06 -46.20 8.00
N GLU A 633 19.22 -47.52 7.77
CA GLU A 633 18.21 -48.32 7.04
C GLU A 633 16.87 -48.49 7.80
N ALA A 634 16.79 -48.07 9.06
CA ALA A 634 15.62 -48.28 9.92
C ALA A 634 14.35 -47.53 9.48
N GLU A 635 14.49 -46.30 8.96
CA GLU A 635 13.35 -45.41 8.68
C GLU A 635 12.54 -45.84 7.44
N ALA A 636 13.13 -46.64 6.55
CA ALA A 636 12.45 -47.23 5.40
C ALA A 636 11.58 -48.46 5.78
N ALA A 637 11.97 -49.19 6.84
CA ALA A 637 11.26 -50.39 7.29
C ALA A 637 9.96 -50.04 8.04
N ASP A 638 10.03 -49.12 9.01
CA ASP A 638 8.84 -48.64 9.75
C ASP A 638 7.76 -48.10 8.82
N LYS A 639 8.15 -47.39 7.74
CA LYS A 639 7.21 -46.86 6.77
C LYS A 639 6.51 -47.97 5.96
N ALA A 640 7.23 -49.03 5.58
CA ALA A 640 6.67 -50.15 4.85
C ALA A 640 5.71 -51.00 5.70
N GLU A 641 6.01 -51.23 6.99
CA GLU A 641 5.06 -51.88 7.90
C GLU A 641 3.83 -51.00 8.18
N ALA A 642 3.98 -49.67 8.26
CA ALA A 642 2.85 -48.75 8.42
C ALA A 642 1.90 -48.74 7.21
N GLU A 643 2.43 -48.71 5.97
CA GLU A 643 1.61 -48.76 4.75
C GLU A 643 0.91 -50.14 4.62
N ALA A 644 1.60 -51.25 4.91
CA ALA A 644 1.00 -52.59 4.91
C ALA A 644 -0.08 -52.79 6.00
N ALA A 645 0.08 -52.15 7.17
CA ALA A 645 -0.93 -52.17 8.22
C ALA A 645 -2.20 -51.38 7.83
N ALA A 646 -2.04 -50.25 7.14
CA ALA A 646 -3.16 -49.46 6.62
C ALA A 646 -3.94 -50.20 5.53
N GLU A 647 -3.24 -50.80 4.55
CA GLU A 647 -3.88 -51.56 3.46
C GLU A 647 -4.65 -52.79 3.99
N LYS A 648 -4.14 -53.45 5.04
CA LYS A 648 -4.85 -54.54 5.73
C LYS A 648 -6.09 -54.06 6.50
N ALA A 649 -6.04 -52.90 7.16
CA ALA A 649 -7.20 -52.34 7.83
C ALA A 649 -8.32 -51.99 6.84
N GLU A 650 -7.98 -51.41 5.69
CA GLU A 650 -8.97 -51.10 4.64
C GLU A 650 -9.57 -52.37 4.01
N ALA A 651 -8.80 -53.46 3.94
CA ALA A 651 -9.31 -54.77 3.51
C ALA A 651 -10.31 -55.37 4.51
N GLU A 652 -10.00 -55.35 5.81
CA GLU A 652 -10.90 -55.85 6.87
C GLU A 652 -12.19 -55.02 6.98
N GLU A 653 -12.12 -53.69 6.78
CA GLU A 653 -13.30 -52.83 6.74
C GLU A 653 -14.20 -53.12 5.52
N ARG A 654 -13.61 -53.37 4.34
CA ARG A 654 -14.35 -53.77 3.14
C ARG A 654 -15.03 -55.15 3.29
N GLU A 655 -14.40 -56.09 4.01
CA GLU A 655 -15.01 -57.40 4.30
C GLU A 655 -16.18 -57.28 5.30
N LEU A 656 -16.04 -56.42 6.33
CA LEU A 656 -17.12 -56.08 7.27
C LEU A 656 -18.33 -55.41 6.59
N VAL A 657 -18.09 -54.48 5.65
CA VAL A 657 -19.17 -53.87 4.85
C VAL A 657 -19.86 -54.90 3.95
N SER A 658 -19.11 -55.87 3.40
CA SER A 658 -19.69 -56.91 2.53
C SER A 658 -20.55 -57.94 3.28
N THR A 659 -20.37 -58.09 4.60
CA THR A 659 -21.08 -59.06 5.45
C THR A 659 -22.25 -58.45 6.23
N SER A 660 -22.58 -57.17 5.98
CA SER A 660 -23.67 -56.41 6.63
C SER A 660 -24.77 -55.98 5.65
N ALA A 661 -24.92 -56.67 4.51
CA ALA A 661 -25.84 -56.35 3.42
C ALA A 661 -26.80 -57.52 3.08
#